data_AF-M3FCV5-F1
#
_entry.id   AF-M3FCV5-F1
#
_cell.length_a   1.000
_cell.length_b   1.000
_cell.length_c   1.000
_cell.angle_alpha   90.00
_cell.angle_beta   90.00
_cell.angle_gamma   90.00
#
_symmetry.space_group_name_H-M   'P 1'
#
loop_
_entity.id
_entity.type
_entity.pdbx_description
1 polymer ?
#
loop_
_entity_poly.entity_id
_entity_poly.type
_entity_poly.pdbx_seq_one_letter_code
_entity_poly.pdbx_strand_id
1 'polypeptide(L)'
;MDELEAEIASLRKEISTEQTIPESKEFSPTDSTPSETPLKKRNWELFLGGNFLGKLGLLSILLASSWFIKYAFDNRWVNESVRVLVGLSTGFGVCLAGIQLARKKFRILPESVLGAGFSIVYLSLFGGYYYYDFFSLSETFLYLSLLSVFSSGLAYWIRKEILYIFALIGSILSPILISTGENSYRFLFGYLVFLNILLFLISRKTTWIVSSFFLLVANFVLYLFWAMNNMQQSGFLVPFLFINITYFLFVYGKGFLFPKLVQKNENSGGVFPRWNWIFYPIFLVLNSLCFGLMGYVQIEETYPKFGSHFILFGAVLFSLWILLSRKKSGFFYPSQLEIFETIHLYLLLGFTFVALLDFSEESWLTFSWIIFAGVVSFLSSKYGNTHLRYVSTGFWISALVKLYFFNPMDDVSRLFLLNERFALYLLSSLFLFGTYYIQKNGDFFRFHRGFIYMGIFTLILGTLMDVYHTVYDEHYRNLAYSYVFAFYSSVFLFIGFRYSFKSFRIAGIVIAIVLVGKLYFYDIWTMSMIVRIVAGFTLGVSFILVSLFYQKFREKLMDYQKTSGLLLLLLSAIFAFPLNAEEINTKGYRYYKEIRIPKLPDKAGNVGEEENVYYGKIKLDEDVVRHSGINDRRIVHNGRTIPFISRKVMGASDKGGEKNQVFFFRKKGSPTCILTS
;
A
#
# COMPACT_ATOMS: atom_id res chain seq x y z
N MET A 1 14.87 43.09 77.08
CA MET A 1 15.68 43.79 76.05
C MET A 1 16.79 42.86 75.61
N ASP A 2 17.66 42.45 76.52
CA ASP A 2 18.84 41.61 76.20
C ASP A 2 18.49 40.20 75.66
N GLU A 3 17.41 39.56 76.13
CA GLU A 3 16.93 38.28 75.54
C GLU A 3 16.36 38.44 74.12
N LEU A 4 15.76 39.60 73.83
CA LEU A 4 15.18 39.90 72.51
C LEU A 4 16.30 40.21 71.50
N GLU A 5 17.38 40.85 71.96
CA GLU A 5 18.58 41.10 71.15
C GLU A 5 19.33 39.80 70.82
N ALA A 6 19.36 38.83 71.75
CA ALA A 6 19.97 37.52 71.52
C ALA A 6 19.18 36.68 70.49
N GLU A 7 17.85 36.73 70.52
CA GLU A 7 16.96 36.04 69.58
C GLU A 7 17.00 36.68 68.18
N ILE A 8 17.13 38.00 68.09
CA ILE A 8 17.35 38.70 66.82
C ILE A 8 18.73 38.38 66.23
N ALA A 9 19.76 38.20 67.08
CA ALA A 9 21.10 37.85 66.64
C ALA A 9 21.21 36.40 66.12
N SER A 10 20.49 35.45 66.72
CA SER A 10 20.44 34.06 66.26
C SER A 10 19.67 33.94 64.93
N LEU A 11 18.53 34.60 64.80
CA LEU A 11 17.75 34.66 63.55
C LEU A 11 18.53 35.34 62.41
N ARG A 12 19.32 36.39 62.70
CA ARG A 12 20.23 37.00 61.71
C ARG A 12 21.29 36.04 61.21
N LYS A 13 21.82 35.19 62.09
CA LYS A 13 22.86 34.21 61.75
C LYS A 13 22.31 33.06 60.90
N GLU A 14 21.08 32.63 61.20
CA GLU A 14 20.37 31.61 60.43
C GLU A 14 20.01 32.11 59.02
N ILE A 15 19.49 33.34 58.88
CA ILE A 15 19.20 33.97 57.58
C ILE A 15 20.48 34.18 56.75
N SER A 16 21.62 34.48 57.38
CA SER A 16 22.89 34.69 56.67
C SER A 16 23.52 33.40 56.09
N THR A 17 23.10 32.23 56.57
CA THR A 17 23.68 30.94 56.14
C THR A 17 22.91 30.32 54.96
N GLU A 18 21.68 30.76 54.70
CA GLU A 18 20.79 30.14 53.69
C GLU A 18 20.66 30.95 52.37
N GLN A 19 21.21 32.17 52.30
CA GLN A 19 21.26 32.99 51.09
C GLN A 19 22.62 32.89 50.35
N THR A 20 22.91 31.72 49.77
CA THR A 20 23.83 31.62 48.62
C THR A 20 23.03 31.47 47.33
N ILE A 21 22.68 32.61 46.72
CA ILE A 21 22.36 32.73 45.30
C ILE A 21 23.22 33.87 44.77
N PRO A 22 24.14 33.65 43.81
CA PRO A 22 24.83 34.76 43.16
C PRO A 22 24.01 35.25 41.96
N GLU A 23 23.55 36.51 42.01
CA GLU A 23 23.03 37.22 40.83
C GLU A 23 23.92 38.42 40.45
N SER A 24 24.36 38.38 39.20
CA SER A 24 24.74 39.47 38.29
C SER A 24 26.06 40.26 38.48
N LYS A 25 26.91 40.18 37.45
CA LYS A 25 27.67 41.33 36.95
C LYS A 25 27.39 41.49 35.46
N GLU A 26 26.84 42.66 35.11
CA GLU A 26 26.73 43.19 33.75
C GLU A 26 28.10 43.33 33.08
N PHE A 27 28.18 43.03 31.78
CA PHE A 27 29.04 43.76 30.83
C PHE A 27 28.58 43.59 29.37
N SER A 28 28.42 44.72 28.70
CA SER A 28 28.56 44.96 27.24
C SER A 28 28.77 46.47 27.06
N PRO A 29 29.45 46.99 26.00
CA PRO A 29 29.74 46.35 24.70
C PRO A 29 31.13 46.65 24.05
N THR A 30 31.36 45.97 22.91
CA THR A 30 32.05 46.40 21.67
C THR A 30 33.53 46.02 21.39
N ASP A 31 33.65 44.98 20.55
CA ASP A 31 34.51 44.73 19.36
C ASP A 31 36.05 44.82 19.37
N SER A 32 36.68 43.67 19.09
CA SER A 32 37.43 43.46 17.84
C SER A 32 37.48 41.96 17.45
N THR A 33 37.14 41.70 16.19
CA THR A 33 36.88 40.45 15.43
C THR A 33 38.07 39.47 15.28
N PRO A 34 37.95 38.32 14.56
CA PRO A 34 37.02 37.19 14.73
C PRO A 34 37.79 35.84 14.76
N SER A 35 37.30 34.80 15.43
CA SER A 35 37.67 33.43 15.05
C SER A 35 36.46 32.53 15.11
N GLU A 36 36.11 32.07 13.92
CA GLU A 36 34.98 31.22 13.59
C GLU A 36 34.88 30.01 14.51
N THR A 37 33.68 29.77 15.03
CA THR A 37 33.30 28.44 15.50
C THR A 37 33.11 27.55 14.26
N PRO A 38 33.87 26.46 14.06
CA PRO A 38 33.62 25.58 12.93
C PRO A 38 32.32 24.80 13.18
N LEU A 39 31.27 25.25 12.52
CA LEU A 39 30.28 24.43 11.82
C LEU A 39 29.63 23.27 12.61
N LYS A 40 28.63 23.60 13.44
CA LYS A 40 27.52 22.68 13.80
C LYS A 40 26.55 22.39 12.62
N LYS A 41 26.98 22.59 11.37
CA LYS A 41 26.13 22.55 10.17
C LYS A 41 26.30 21.30 9.28
N ARG A 42 27.06 20.29 9.72
CA ARG A 42 27.45 19.14 8.87
C ARG A 42 27.09 17.76 9.47
N ASN A 43 25.86 17.54 9.93
CA ASN A 43 25.41 16.22 10.43
C ASN A 43 24.53 15.43 9.45
N TRP A 44 23.93 16.09 8.46
CA TRP A 44 23.02 15.42 7.51
C TRP A 44 23.76 14.61 6.45
N GLU A 45 24.91 15.10 5.98
CA GLU A 45 25.81 14.37 5.05
C GLU A 45 26.36 13.09 5.70
N LEU A 46 26.59 13.12 7.00
CA LEU A 46 27.07 11.98 7.78
C LEU A 46 26.02 10.90 7.98
N PHE A 47 24.76 11.31 8.14
CA PHE A 47 23.63 10.40 8.20
C PHE A 47 23.35 9.73 6.84
N LEU A 48 23.48 10.49 5.74
CA LEU A 48 23.26 10.00 4.37
C LEU A 48 24.38 9.08 3.86
N GLY A 49 25.65 9.42 4.11
CA GLY A 49 26.80 8.72 3.50
C GLY A 49 27.20 7.42 4.19
N GLY A 50 27.11 7.35 5.52
CA GLY A 50 27.56 6.19 6.29
C GLY A 50 26.44 5.18 6.56
N ASN A 51 25.49 5.57 7.41
CA ASN A 51 24.51 4.63 7.95
C ASN A 51 23.42 4.24 6.93
N PHE A 52 23.02 5.17 6.07
CA PHE A 52 21.94 4.92 5.10
C PHE A 52 22.39 4.00 3.95
N LEU A 53 23.57 4.26 3.35
CA LEU A 53 24.16 3.40 2.31
C LEU A 53 24.40 1.96 2.79
N GLY A 54 24.92 1.78 4.01
CA GLY A 54 25.15 0.44 4.57
C GLY A 54 23.85 -0.37 4.75
N LYS A 55 22.76 0.28 5.19
CA LYS A 55 21.44 -0.35 5.30
C LYS A 55 20.85 -0.70 3.93
N LEU A 56 21.02 0.17 2.92
CA LEU A 56 20.62 -0.13 1.55
C LEU A 56 21.39 -1.33 0.98
N GLY A 57 22.68 -1.43 1.28
CA GLY A 57 23.49 -2.58 0.88
C GLY A 57 23.02 -3.90 1.50
N LEU A 58 22.73 -3.92 2.82
CA LEU A 58 22.18 -5.09 3.50
C LEU A 58 20.82 -5.51 2.92
N LEU A 59 19.94 -4.54 2.65
CA LEU A 59 18.64 -4.79 2.04
C LEU A 59 18.78 -5.42 0.64
N SER A 60 19.75 -4.95 -0.16
CA SER A 60 20.05 -5.52 -1.49
C SER A 60 20.48 -6.99 -1.41
N ILE A 61 21.33 -7.35 -0.43
CA ILE A 61 21.80 -8.74 -0.21
C ILE A 61 20.66 -9.66 0.21
N LEU A 62 19.76 -9.21 1.09
CA LEU A 62 18.59 -9.99 1.52
C LEU A 62 17.64 -10.29 0.34
N LEU A 63 17.41 -9.30 -0.53
CA LEU A 63 16.62 -9.48 -1.74
C LEU A 63 17.29 -10.47 -2.71
N ALA A 64 18.60 -10.34 -2.92
CA ALA A 64 19.38 -11.26 -3.75
C ALA A 64 19.34 -12.71 -3.24
N SER A 65 19.45 -12.90 -1.93
CA SER A 65 19.34 -14.22 -1.28
C SER A 65 17.95 -14.85 -1.48
N SER A 66 16.90 -14.03 -1.42
CA SER A 66 15.52 -14.50 -1.64
C SER A 66 15.32 -14.99 -3.08
N TRP A 67 15.86 -14.28 -4.06
CA TRP A 67 15.85 -14.74 -5.46
C TRP A 67 16.69 -15.99 -5.67
N PHE A 68 17.81 -16.12 -4.98
CA PHE A 68 18.65 -17.32 -5.05
C PHE A 68 17.92 -18.56 -4.52
N ILE A 69 17.23 -18.45 -3.38
CA ILE A 69 16.40 -19.55 -2.84
C ILE A 69 15.31 -19.94 -3.83
N LYS A 70 14.61 -18.95 -4.41
CA LYS A 70 13.62 -19.22 -5.47
C LYS A 70 14.27 -19.95 -6.65
N TYR A 71 15.42 -19.49 -7.12
CA TYR A 71 16.17 -20.12 -8.20
C TYR A 71 16.56 -21.57 -7.87
N ALA A 72 16.97 -21.86 -6.64
CA ALA A 72 17.26 -23.22 -6.18
C ALA A 72 16.02 -24.13 -6.18
N PHE A 73 14.86 -23.58 -5.81
CA PHE A 73 13.59 -24.32 -5.83
C PHE A 73 13.08 -24.57 -7.24
N ASP A 74 13.18 -23.58 -8.13
CA ASP A 74 12.81 -23.67 -9.55
C ASP A 74 13.69 -24.71 -10.28
N ASN A 75 14.97 -24.82 -9.90
CA ASN A 75 15.91 -25.84 -10.41
C ASN A 75 15.84 -27.18 -9.67
N ARG A 76 14.83 -27.40 -8.82
CA ARG A 76 14.58 -28.67 -8.11
C ARG A 76 15.73 -29.19 -7.23
N TRP A 77 16.54 -28.30 -6.64
CA TRP A 77 17.64 -28.73 -5.75
C TRP A 77 17.18 -29.37 -4.43
N VAL A 78 15.93 -29.14 -4.03
CA VAL A 78 15.30 -29.73 -2.83
C VAL A 78 14.04 -30.47 -3.23
N ASN A 79 13.86 -31.71 -2.75
CA ASN A 79 12.67 -32.52 -3.05
C ASN A 79 11.39 -31.94 -2.40
N GLU A 80 10.25 -32.12 -3.06
CA GLU A 80 8.96 -31.50 -2.75
C GLU A 80 8.42 -31.91 -1.37
N SER A 81 8.48 -33.20 -1.03
CA SER A 81 8.04 -33.74 0.27
C SER A 81 8.88 -33.20 1.43
N VAL A 82 10.19 -33.03 1.21
CA VAL A 82 11.10 -32.49 2.21
C VAL A 82 10.78 -31.02 2.50
N ARG A 83 10.39 -30.24 1.49
CA ARG A 83 9.99 -28.82 1.68
C ARG A 83 8.81 -28.69 2.64
N VAL A 84 7.77 -29.52 2.46
CA VAL A 84 6.57 -29.50 3.31
C VAL A 84 6.86 -30.03 4.71
N LEU A 85 7.61 -31.13 4.82
CA LEU A 85 7.95 -31.74 6.12
C LEU A 85 8.84 -30.84 6.97
N VAL A 86 9.83 -30.17 6.36
CA VAL A 86 10.66 -29.17 7.05
C VAL A 86 9.80 -28.00 7.51
N GLY A 87 8.86 -27.53 6.69
CA GLY A 87 7.90 -26.50 7.07
C GLY A 87 7.07 -26.89 8.28
N LEU A 88 6.41 -28.06 8.25
CA LEU A 88 5.60 -28.56 9.37
C LEU A 88 6.43 -28.76 10.64
N SER A 89 7.59 -29.40 10.54
CA SER A 89 8.46 -29.67 11.69
C SER A 89 8.96 -28.37 12.33
N THR A 90 9.33 -27.38 11.50
CA THR A 90 9.72 -26.05 11.98
C THR A 90 8.54 -25.36 12.65
N GLY A 91 7.35 -25.37 12.04
CA GLY A 91 6.15 -24.74 12.60
C GLY A 91 5.75 -25.32 13.94
N PHE A 92 5.67 -26.64 14.07
CA PHE A 92 5.37 -27.31 15.34
C PHE A 92 6.48 -27.10 16.38
N GLY A 93 7.76 -27.15 15.98
CA GLY A 93 8.89 -26.85 16.87
C GLY A 93 8.82 -25.43 17.45
N VAL A 94 8.47 -24.45 16.61
CA VAL A 94 8.26 -23.05 17.02
C VAL A 94 7.04 -22.94 17.95
N CYS A 95 5.93 -23.63 17.67
CA CYS A 95 4.79 -23.68 18.59
C CYS A 95 5.17 -24.24 19.96
N LEU A 96 5.89 -25.36 20.00
CA LEU A 96 6.34 -25.98 21.25
C LEU A 96 7.26 -25.04 22.06
N ALA A 97 8.18 -24.36 21.39
CA ALA A 97 9.01 -23.32 22.01
C ALA A 97 8.15 -22.18 22.57
N GLY A 98 7.13 -21.75 21.83
CA GLY A 98 6.14 -20.76 22.28
C GLY A 98 5.38 -21.19 23.53
N ILE A 99 4.89 -22.44 23.59
CA ILE A 99 4.22 -23.00 24.77
C ILE A 99 5.20 -23.06 25.96
N GLN A 100 6.45 -23.48 25.73
CA GLN A 100 7.45 -23.56 26.78
C GLN A 100 7.80 -22.17 27.33
N LEU A 101 7.92 -21.16 26.48
CA LEU A 101 8.10 -19.76 26.87
C LEU A 101 6.90 -19.24 27.67
N ALA A 102 5.68 -19.62 27.27
CA ALA A 102 4.45 -19.26 28.01
C ALA A 102 4.46 -19.87 29.42
N ARG A 103 4.86 -21.14 29.56
CA ARG A 103 5.01 -21.82 30.87
C ARG A 103 6.04 -21.14 31.76
N LYS A 104 7.14 -20.63 31.18
CA LYS A 104 8.18 -19.85 31.88
C LYS A 104 7.74 -18.40 32.22
N LYS A 105 6.47 -18.03 31.99
CA LYS A 105 5.89 -16.71 32.29
C LYS A 105 6.56 -15.52 31.60
N PHE A 106 7.17 -15.71 30.43
CA PHE A 106 7.59 -14.58 29.61
C PHE A 106 6.36 -13.77 29.16
N ARG A 107 6.41 -12.44 29.29
CA ARG A 107 5.20 -11.60 29.16
C ARG A 107 4.75 -11.28 27.72
N ILE A 108 5.66 -11.27 26.75
CA ILE A 108 5.41 -10.73 25.40
C ILE A 108 5.79 -11.72 24.28
N LEU A 109 6.95 -12.38 24.42
CA LEU A 109 7.49 -13.28 23.40
C LEU A 109 6.63 -14.52 23.06
N PRO A 110 5.98 -15.21 24.02
CA PRO A 110 5.31 -16.48 23.72
C PRO A 110 4.20 -16.36 22.67
N GLU A 111 3.45 -15.26 22.68
CA GLU A 111 2.28 -15.06 21.83
C GLU A 111 2.68 -14.91 20.36
N SER A 112 3.70 -14.09 20.08
CA SER A 112 4.25 -13.91 18.73
C SER A 112 4.91 -15.19 18.22
N VAL A 113 5.61 -15.92 19.09
CA VAL A 113 6.25 -17.20 18.72
C VAL A 113 5.18 -18.25 18.39
N LEU A 114 4.12 -18.37 19.20
CA LEU A 114 2.99 -19.26 18.90
C LEU A 114 2.32 -18.90 17.58
N GLY A 115 2.05 -17.61 17.35
CA GLY A 115 1.47 -17.12 16.10
C GLY A 115 2.33 -17.43 14.87
N ALA A 116 3.65 -17.26 14.98
CA ALA A 116 4.60 -17.61 13.92
C ALA A 116 4.58 -19.12 13.64
N GLY A 117 4.59 -19.96 14.68
CA GLY A 117 4.49 -21.41 14.54
C GLY A 117 3.20 -21.83 13.83
N PHE A 118 2.05 -21.30 14.25
CA PHE A 118 0.77 -21.56 13.58
C PHE A 118 0.77 -21.12 12.12
N SER A 119 1.35 -19.97 11.81
CA SER A 119 1.45 -19.46 10.43
C SER A 119 2.30 -20.36 9.54
N ILE A 120 3.42 -20.89 10.06
CA ILE A 120 4.28 -21.81 9.32
C ILE A 120 3.56 -23.14 9.05
N VAL A 121 2.88 -23.71 10.05
CA VAL A 121 2.09 -24.95 9.87
C VAL A 121 1.00 -24.73 8.82
N TYR A 122 0.29 -23.60 8.92
CA TYR A 122 -0.77 -23.22 8.00
C TYR A 122 -0.27 -23.13 6.55
N LEU A 123 0.83 -22.40 6.31
CA LEU A 123 1.46 -22.29 4.99
C LEU A 123 2.00 -23.62 4.46
N SER A 124 2.49 -24.49 5.34
CA SER A 124 3.01 -25.80 4.95
C SER A 124 1.89 -26.75 4.51
N LEU A 125 0.76 -26.77 5.22
CA LEU A 125 -0.43 -27.54 4.84
C LEU A 125 -0.99 -27.05 3.50
N PHE A 126 -1.15 -25.72 3.36
CA PHE A 126 -1.60 -25.13 2.11
C PHE A 126 -0.64 -25.41 0.95
N GLY A 127 0.67 -25.26 1.18
CA GLY A 127 1.67 -25.53 0.15
C GLY A 127 1.69 -26.99 -0.29
N GLY A 128 1.48 -27.92 0.64
CA GLY A 128 1.31 -29.36 0.36
C GLY A 128 0.11 -29.65 -0.54
N TYR A 129 -1.01 -28.96 -0.32
CA TYR A 129 -2.19 -29.05 -1.18
C TYR A 129 -1.94 -28.42 -2.56
N TYR A 130 -1.59 -27.13 -2.61
CA TYR A 130 -1.64 -26.34 -3.84
C TYR A 130 -0.49 -26.60 -4.82
N TYR A 131 0.72 -26.86 -4.32
CA TYR A 131 1.90 -27.00 -5.17
C TYR A 131 2.29 -28.46 -5.42
N TYR A 132 1.90 -29.38 -4.53
CA TYR A 132 2.45 -30.74 -4.50
C TYR A 132 1.38 -31.83 -4.46
N ASP A 133 0.09 -31.47 -4.47
CA ASP A 133 -1.05 -32.41 -4.46
C ASP A 133 -0.98 -33.49 -3.36
N PHE A 134 -0.33 -33.20 -2.22
CA PHE A 134 -0.17 -34.17 -1.11
C PHE A 134 -1.45 -34.41 -0.31
N PHE A 135 -2.36 -33.44 -0.33
CA PHE A 135 -3.62 -33.49 0.41
C PHE A 135 -4.77 -33.24 -0.56
N SER A 136 -5.92 -33.85 -0.30
CA SER A 136 -7.16 -33.49 -0.99
C SER A 136 -7.73 -32.16 -0.49
N LEU A 137 -8.66 -31.56 -1.24
CA LEU A 137 -9.34 -30.33 -0.84
C LEU A 137 -10.08 -30.49 0.51
N SER A 138 -10.76 -31.63 0.70
CA SER A 138 -11.50 -31.91 1.93
C SER A 138 -10.59 -32.09 3.14
N GLU A 139 -9.47 -32.80 2.98
CA GLU A 139 -8.47 -32.98 4.05
C GLU A 139 -7.83 -31.65 4.41
N THR A 140 -7.45 -30.86 3.42
CA THR A 140 -6.85 -29.54 3.63
C THR A 140 -7.80 -28.61 4.37
N PHE A 141 -9.07 -28.54 3.95
CA PHE A 141 -10.09 -27.76 4.65
C PHE A 141 -10.27 -28.20 6.10
N LEU A 142 -10.32 -29.52 6.33
CA LEU A 142 -10.44 -30.09 7.67
C LEU A 142 -9.24 -29.72 8.55
N TYR A 143 -8.01 -29.89 8.06
CA TYR A 143 -6.80 -29.57 8.82
C TYR A 143 -6.69 -28.08 9.14
N LEU A 144 -6.95 -27.20 8.17
CA LEU A 144 -6.92 -25.75 8.39
C LEU A 144 -8.02 -25.30 9.36
N SER A 145 -9.22 -25.91 9.29
CA SER A 145 -10.32 -25.64 10.21
C SER A 145 -10.02 -26.09 11.63
N LEU A 146 -9.49 -27.31 11.81
CA LEU A 146 -9.07 -27.80 13.12
C LEU A 146 -7.97 -26.93 13.72
N LEU A 147 -6.98 -26.53 12.93
CA LEU A 147 -5.90 -25.63 13.36
C LEU A 147 -6.45 -24.27 13.79
N SER A 148 -7.45 -23.74 13.08
CA SER A 148 -8.10 -22.47 13.37
C SER A 148 -8.94 -22.51 14.66
N VAL A 149 -9.69 -23.58 14.88
CA VAL A 149 -10.46 -23.81 16.13
C VAL A 149 -9.51 -23.98 17.31
N PHE A 150 -8.46 -24.79 17.15
CA PHE A 150 -7.46 -25.03 18.18
C PHE A 150 -6.74 -23.74 18.59
N SER A 151 -6.24 -22.98 17.61
CA SER A 151 -5.54 -21.71 17.87
C SER A 151 -6.47 -20.65 18.47
N SER A 152 -7.73 -20.57 18.04
CA SER A 152 -8.73 -19.66 18.64
C SER A 152 -9.07 -20.05 20.08
N GLY A 153 -9.25 -21.34 20.35
CA GLY A 153 -9.49 -21.86 21.71
C GLY A 153 -8.32 -21.60 22.64
N LEU A 154 -7.09 -21.79 22.15
CA LEU A 154 -5.87 -21.52 22.89
C LEU A 154 -5.72 -20.01 23.18
N ALA A 155 -6.09 -19.15 22.24
CA ALA A 155 -6.13 -17.70 22.45
C ALA A 155 -7.15 -17.27 23.51
N TYR A 156 -8.34 -17.87 23.49
CA TYR A 156 -9.37 -17.65 24.52
C TYR A 156 -8.88 -18.12 25.90
N TRP A 157 -8.20 -19.27 25.97
CA TRP A 157 -7.69 -19.83 27.23
C TRP A 157 -6.54 -19.00 27.82
N ILE A 158 -5.57 -18.60 27.00
CA ILE A 158 -4.45 -17.73 27.40
C ILE A 158 -4.92 -16.28 27.64
N ARG A 159 -6.13 -15.93 27.17
CA ARG A 159 -6.72 -14.60 27.20
C ARG A 159 -5.84 -13.55 26.53
N LYS A 160 -5.36 -13.84 25.32
CA LYS A 160 -4.50 -12.92 24.56
C LYS A 160 -5.02 -12.69 23.16
N GLU A 161 -5.31 -11.42 22.86
CA GLU A 161 -5.89 -10.99 21.59
C GLU A 161 -4.94 -11.23 20.41
N ILE A 162 -3.63 -11.04 20.57
CA ILE A 162 -2.66 -11.25 19.49
C ILE A 162 -2.70 -12.68 18.94
N LEU A 163 -2.86 -13.66 19.83
CA LEU A 163 -2.93 -15.05 19.41
C LEU A 163 -4.23 -15.34 18.65
N TYR A 164 -5.32 -14.69 19.06
CA TYR A 164 -6.60 -14.79 18.37
C TYR A 164 -6.56 -14.13 17.00
N ILE A 165 -5.80 -13.04 16.83
CA ILE A 165 -5.58 -12.40 15.52
C ILE A 165 -4.90 -13.38 14.56
N PHE A 166 -3.87 -14.13 15.00
CA PHE A 166 -3.25 -15.17 14.16
C PHE A 166 -4.24 -16.28 13.76
N ALA A 167 -5.07 -16.72 14.70
CA ALA A 167 -6.11 -17.70 14.43
C ALA A 167 -7.16 -17.19 13.42
N LEU A 168 -7.57 -15.92 13.56
CA LEU A 168 -8.48 -15.26 12.63
C LEU A 168 -7.89 -15.12 11.24
N ILE A 169 -6.61 -14.72 11.13
CA ILE A 169 -5.91 -14.64 9.84
C ILE A 169 -6.00 -16.00 9.14
N GLY A 170 -5.63 -17.09 9.81
CA GLY A 170 -5.74 -18.43 9.26
C GLY A 170 -7.18 -18.82 8.89
N SER A 171 -8.15 -18.49 9.75
CA SER A 171 -9.57 -18.80 9.47
C SER A 171 -10.05 -18.11 8.20
N ILE A 172 -9.80 -16.79 8.08
CA ILE A 172 -10.20 -15.97 6.92
C ILE A 172 -9.49 -16.43 5.65
N LEU A 173 -8.20 -16.78 5.73
CA LEU A 173 -7.42 -17.21 4.57
C LEU A 173 -7.84 -18.59 4.05
N SER A 174 -8.44 -19.43 4.90
CA SER A 174 -8.77 -20.82 4.56
C SER A 174 -9.61 -20.93 3.29
N PRO A 175 -10.85 -20.40 3.23
CA PRO A 175 -11.68 -20.53 2.04
C PRO A 175 -11.06 -19.89 0.79
N ILE A 176 -10.19 -18.88 0.94
CA ILE A 176 -9.52 -18.22 -0.19
C ILE A 176 -8.47 -19.16 -0.81
N LEU A 177 -7.69 -19.80 0.05
CA LEU A 177 -6.57 -20.63 -0.37
C LEU A 177 -7.01 -21.93 -1.03
N ILE A 178 -8.09 -22.54 -0.54
CA ILE A 178 -8.64 -23.78 -1.09
C ILE A 178 -9.72 -23.52 -2.15
N SER A 179 -9.86 -22.27 -2.61
CA SER A 179 -10.82 -21.93 -3.65
C SER A 179 -10.53 -22.70 -4.94
N THR A 180 -11.55 -23.36 -5.48
CA THR A 180 -11.49 -24.10 -6.75
C THR A 180 -11.70 -23.19 -7.97
N GLY A 181 -11.91 -21.89 -7.77
CA GLY A 181 -12.31 -20.95 -8.81
C GLY A 181 -13.82 -20.95 -9.10
N GLU A 182 -14.60 -21.86 -8.51
CA GLU A 182 -16.05 -21.84 -8.62
C GLU A 182 -16.68 -20.73 -7.78
N ASN A 183 -17.76 -20.12 -8.26
CA ASN A 183 -18.50 -19.08 -7.55
C ASN A 183 -19.40 -19.64 -6.44
N SER A 184 -18.81 -20.28 -5.43
CA SER A 184 -19.51 -20.83 -4.26
C SER A 184 -19.81 -19.77 -3.19
N TYR A 185 -20.38 -18.63 -3.59
CA TYR A 185 -20.56 -17.45 -2.72
C TYR A 185 -21.44 -17.71 -1.49
N ARG A 186 -22.39 -18.64 -1.58
CA ARG A 186 -23.25 -19.04 -0.46
C ARG A 186 -22.44 -19.64 0.68
N PHE A 187 -21.46 -20.47 0.35
CA PHE A 187 -20.54 -21.06 1.33
C PHE A 187 -19.63 -19.97 1.92
N LEU A 188 -19.03 -19.13 1.07
CA LEU A 188 -18.12 -18.06 1.51
C LEU A 188 -18.81 -17.11 2.51
N PHE A 189 -19.97 -16.56 2.17
CA PHE A 189 -20.67 -15.62 3.05
C PHE A 189 -21.28 -16.30 4.28
N GLY A 190 -21.73 -17.55 4.17
CA GLY A 190 -22.13 -18.35 5.33
C GLY A 190 -20.98 -18.58 6.31
N TYR A 191 -19.79 -18.91 5.80
CA TYR A 191 -18.57 -19.08 6.58
C TYR A 191 -18.14 -17.77 7.26
N LEU A 192 -18.16 -16.65 6.54
CA LEU A 192 -17.81 -15.34 7.12
C LEU A 192 -18.82 -14.92 8.19
N VAL A 193 -20.14 -15.09 7.98
CA VAL A 193 -21.15 -14.82 9.02
C VAL A 193 -20.90 -15.70 10.24
N PHE A 194 -20.56 -16.97 10.06
CA PHE A 194 -20.18 -17.85 11.17
C PHE A 194 -18.99 -17.30 11.98
N LEU A 195 -17.93 -16.83 11.31
CA LEU A 195 -16.80 -16.17 11.99
C LEU A 195 -17.22 -14.89 12.73
N ASN A 196 -18.10 -14.08 12.14
CA ASN A 196 -18.64 -12.88 12.79
C ASN A 196 -19.46 -13.22 14.05
N ILE A 197 -20.28 -14.26 14.00
CA ILE A 197 -21.04 -14.76 15.16
C ILE A 197 -20.08 -15.29 16.23
N LEU A 198 -19.05 -16.05 15.86
CA LEU A 198 -18.07 -16.58 16.80
C LEU A 198 -17.32 -15.46 17.52
N LEU A 199 -16.84 -14.45 16.77
CA LEU A 199 -16.25 -13.25 17.34
C LEU A 199 -17.24 -12.55 18.28
N PHE A 200 -18.49 -12.37 17.86
CA PHE A 200 -19.52 -11.75 18.68
C PHE A 200 -19.72 -12.50 20.01
N LEU A 201 -19.76 -13.84 19.99
CA LEU A 201 -19.86 -14.66 21.21
C LEU A 201 -18.63 -14.51 22.12
N ILE A 202 -17.42 -14.49 21.57
CA ILE A 202 -16.16 -14.30 22.33
C ILE A 202 -16.08 -12.89 22.91
N SER A 203 -16.51 -11.88 22.14
CA SER A 203 -16.54 -10.47 22.51
C SER A 203 -17.48 -10.18 23.69
N ARG A 204 -18.36 -11.13 24.04
CA ARG A 204 -19.16 -11.01 25.25
C ARG A 204 -18.31 -11.03 26.52
N LYS A 205 -17.23 -11.81 26.53
CA LYS A 205 -16.40 -11.99 27.73
C LYS A 205 -15.05 -11.27 27.64
N THR A 206 -14.74 -10.68 26.49
CA THR A 206 -13.44 -10.07 26.19
C THR A 206 -13.63 -8.67 25.61
N THR A 207 -12.64 -7.78 25.74
CA THR A 207 -12.68 -6.41 25.21
C THR A 207 -11.77 -6.23 24.00
N TRP A 208 -11.63 -7.29 23.21
CA TRP A 208 -10.73 -7.38 22.06
C TRP A 208 -11.28 -6.60 20.85
N ILE A 209 -10.80 -5.37 20.68
CA ILE A 209 -11.25 -4.46 19.63
C ILE A 209 -10.47 -4.64 18.32
N VAL A 210 -9.18 -4.94 18.41
CA VAL A 210 -8.28 -5.05 17.26
C VAL A 210 -8.63 -6.28 16.42
N SER A 211 -9.01 -7.40 17.05
CA SER A 211 -9.55 -8.56 16.34
C SER A 211 -10.86 -8.24 15.61
N SER A 212 -11.68 -7.35 16.18
CA SER A 212 -12.93 -6.92 15.54
C SER A 212 -12.67 -6.05 14.32
N PHE A 213 -11.71 -5.12 14.40
CA PHE A 213 -11.21 -4.37 13.25
C PHE A 213 -10.71 -5.27 12.14
N PHE A 214 -9.89 -6.25 12.51
CA PHE A 214 -9.31 -7.18 11.54
C PHE A 214 -10.39 -7.96 10.78
N LEU A 215 -11.38 -8.50 11.51
CA LEU A 215 -12.48 -9.24 10.89
C LEU A 215 -13.36 -8.34 10.01
N LEU A 216 -13.65 -7.10 10.45
CA LEU A 216 -14.40 -6.13 9.63
C LEU A 216 -13.70 -5.85 8.30
N VAL A 217 -12.39 -5.54 8.34
CA VAL A 217 -11.60 -5.26 7.13
C VAL A 217 -11.55 -6.50 6.23
N ALA A 218 -11.37 -7.69 6.82
CA ALA A 218 -11.35 -8.94 6.08
C ALA A 218 -12.68 -9.21 5.36
N ASN A 219 -13.82 -9.05 6.06
CA ASN A 219 -15.15 -9.17 5.45
C ASN A 219 -15.29 -8.22 4.25
N PHE A 220 -14.77 -6.98 4.39
CA PHE A 220 -14.86 -5.98 3.33
C PHE A 220 -14.01 -6.28 2.12
N VAL A 221 -12.74 -6.61 2.33
CA VAL A 221 -11.84 -6.98 1.24
C VAL A 221 -12.35 -8.22 0.51
N LEU A 222 -12.81 -9.24 1.26
CA LEU A 222 -13.33 -10.47 0.66
C LEU A 222 -14.61 -10.26 -0.14
N TYR A 223 -15.53 -9.44 0.38
CA TYR A 223 -16.73 -9.07 -0.36
C TYR A 223 -16.37 -8.37 -1.67
N LEU A 224 -15.48 -7.36 -1.64
CA LEU A 224 -15.08 -6.64 -2.85
C LEU A 224 -14.38 -7.56 -3.86
N PHE A 225 -13.46 -8.41 -3.40
CA PHE A 225 -12.75 -9.35 -4.28
C PHE A 225 -13.71 -10.33 -4.97
N TRP A 226 -14.70 -10.83 -4.24
CA TRP A 226 -15.75 -11.64 -4.81
C TRP A 226 -16.63 -10.82 -5.79
N ALA A 227 -17.04 -9.61 -5.38
CA ALA A 227 -17.93 -8.75 -6.16
C ALA A 227 -17.35 -8.40 -7.54
N MET A 228 -16.04 -8.10 -7.61
CA MET A 228 -15.37 -7.72 -8.85
C MET A 228 -15.47 -8.76 -9.98
N ASN A 229 -15.54 -10.05 -9.63
CA ASN A 229 -15.44 -11.14 -10.62
C ASN A 229 -16.73 -11.94 -10.78
N ASN A 230 -17.54 -12.04 -9.72
CA ASN A 230 -18.55 -13.09 -9.59
C ASN A 230 -19.96 -12.57 -9.31
N MET A 231 -20.11 -11.26 -9.18
CA MET A 231 -21.34 -10.62 -8.75
C MET A 231 -22.49 -10.76 -9.76
N GLN A 232 -22.17 -10.55 -11.04
CA GLN A 232 -23.13 -10.70 -12.16
C GLN A 232 -23.74 -12.10 -12.24
N GLN A 233 -23.00 -13.11 -11.80
CA GLN A 233 -23.42 -14.52 -11.85
C GLN A 233 -24.06 -14.99 -10.53
N SER A 234 -24.29 -14.08 -9.58
CA SER A 234 -24.79 -14.38 -8.25
C SER A 234 -26.21 -13.88 -8.03
N GLY A 235 -26.96 -14.52 -7.12
CA GLY A 235 -28.24 -13.99 -6.67
C GLY A 235 -28.07 -12.84 -5.66
N PHE A 236 -28.94 -11.83 -5.73
CA PHE A 236 -28.93 -10.63 -4.88
C PHE A 236 -29.04 -10.90 -3.37
N LEU A 237 -29.87 -11.87 -2.96
CA LEU A 237 -30.33 -12.02 -1.57
C LEU A 237 -29.19 -12.34 -0.59
N VAL A 238 -28.33 -13.32 -0.89
CA VAL A 238 -27.30 -13.77 0.07
C VAL A 238 -26.22 -12.72 0.32
N PRO A 239 -25.61 -12.11 -0.71
CA PRO A 239 -24.65 -11.01 -0.51
C PRO A 239 -25.29 -9.82 0.21
N PHE A 240 -26.53 -9.46 -0.14
CA PHE A 240 -27.25 -8.36 0.52
C PHE A 240 -27.53 -8.66 2.00
N LEU A 241 -27.96 -9.88 2.34
CA LEU A 241 -28.13 -10.29 3.73
C LEU A 241 -26.80 -10.29 4.49
N PHE A 242 -25.71 -10.75 3.87
CA PHE A 242 -24.38 -10.72 4.46
C PHE A 242 -23.96 -9.31 4.90
N ILE A 243 -24.14 -8.30 4.02
CA ILE A 243 -23.81 -6.89 4.30
C ILE A 243 -24.60 -6.40 5.52
N ASN A 244 -25.92 -6.63 5.51
CA ASN A 244 -26.81 -6.17 6.59
C ASN A 244 -26.52 -6.89 7.92
N ILE A 245 -26.41 -8.21 7.91
CA ILE A 245 -26.13 -9.01 9.11
C ILE A 245 -24.79 -8.59 9.72
N THR A 246 -23.75 -8.41 8.90
CA THR A 246 -22.43 -7.99 9.37
C THR A 246 -22.48 -6.59 9.99
N TYR A 247 -23.11 -5.63 9.31
CA TYR A 247 -23.28 -4.28 9.83
C TYR A 247 -24.02 -4.28 11.18
N PHE A 248 -25.16 -4.97 11.26
CA PHE A 248 -25.94 -5.06 12.49
C PHE A 248 -25.19 -5.80 13.60
N LEU A 249 -24.49 -6.90 13.32
CA LEU A 249 -23.71 -7.61 14.34
C LEU A 249 -22.65 -6.70 14.98
N PHE A 250 -21.96 -5.87 14.19
CA PHE A 250 -20.97 -4.93 14.72
C PHE A 250 -21.59 -3.72 15.42
N VAL A 251 -22.72 -3.20 14.93
CA VAL A 251 -23.44 -2.09 15.59
C VAL A 251 -24.19 -2.55 16.85
N TYR A 252 -24.68 -3.78 16.93
CA TYR A 252 -25.29 -4.35 18.14
C TYR A 252 -24.24 -4.89 19.11
N GLY A 253 -23.11 -5.41 18.62
CA GLY A 253 -21.94 -5.78 19.44
C GLY A 253 -21.51 -4.65 20.36
N LYS A 254 -21.59 -3.39 19.88
CA LYS A 254 -21.45 -2.16 20.67
C LYS A 254 -22.29 -2.14 21.95
N GLY A 255 -23.56 -2.53 21.86
CA GLY A 255 -24.49 -2.53 22.99
C GLY A 255 -24.06 -3.46 24.13
N PHE A 256 -23.05 -4.31 23.93
CA PHE A 256 -22.52 -5.20 24.96
C PHE A 256 -21.03 -4.97 25.25
N LEU A 257 -20.26 -4.52 24.25
CA LEU A 257 -18.83 -4.19 24.34
C LEU A 257 -18.57 -2.87 25.09
N PHE A 258 -19.42 -1.86 24.88
CA PHE A 258 -19.16 -0.49 25.32
C PHE A 258 -19.08 -0.29 26.84
N PRO A 259 -19.95 -0.91 27.67
CA PRO A 259 -19.84 -0.79 29.14
C PRO A 259 -18.52 -1.37 29.69
N LYS A 260 -17.95 -2.37 28.99
CA LYS A 260 -16.71 -3.07 29.41
C LYS A 260 -15.44 -2.43 28.86
N LEU A 261 -15.51 -1.75 27.70
CA LEU A 261 -14.37 -1.06 27.09
C LEU A 261 -13.97 0.23 27.83
N VAL A 262 -14.90 0.81 28.58
CA VAL A 262 -14.71 2.02 29.40
C VAL A 262 -14.12 1.67 30.77
N GLN A 263 -14.32 0.45 31.24
CA GLN A 263 -13.58 -0.06 32.41
C GLN A 263 -12.12 -0.21 32.01
N LYS A 264 -11.27 0.64 32.59
CA LYS A 264 -9.82 0.72 32.37
C LYS A 264 -9.12 -0.49 33.00
N ASN A 265 -9.50 -1.69 32.58
CA ASN A 265 -9.00 -2.94 33.13
C ASN A 265 -7.78 -3.38 32.31
N GLU A 266 -6.59 -3.19 32.87
CA GLU A 266 -5.31 -3.51 32.22
C GLU A 266 -5.15 -5.03 31.98
N ASN A 267 -5.96 -5.86 32.65
CA ASN A 267 -5.94 -7.32 32.54
C ASN A 267 -6.85 -7.89 31.44
N SER A 268 -7.29 -7.08 30.47
CA SER A 268 -8.18 -7.53 29.39
C SER A 268 -7.50 -8.44 28.36
N GLY A 269 -6.17 -8.45 28.33
CA GLY A 269 -5.40 -9.20 27.34
C GLY A 269 -5.52 -8.67 25.91
N GLY A 270 -6.13 -7.49 25.73
CA GLY A 270 -6.17 -6.79 24.46
C GLY A 270 -4.81 -6.21 24.07
N VAL A 271 -4.59 -5.96 22.79
CA VAL A 271 -3.32 -5.43 22.26
C VAL A 271 -3.09 -3.99 22.72
N PHE A 272 -4.14 -3.16 22.62
CA PHE A 272 -4.07 -1.74 23.01
C PHE A 272 -5.23 -1.29 23.91
N PRO A 273 -5.43 -1.88 25.11
CA PRO A 273 -6.63 -1.65 25.92
C PRO A 273 -6.83 -0.16 26.29
N ARG A 274 -5.74 0.58 26.51
CA ARG A 274 -5.77 2.02 26.84
C ARG A 274 -6.25 2.91 25.68
N TRP A 275 -6.16 2.43 24.44
CA TRP A 275 -6.52 3.18 23.23
C TRP A 275 -7.89 2.79 22.69
N ASN A 276 -8.59 1.86 23.35
CA ASN A 276 -9.91 1.37 22.94
C ASN A 276 -10.93 2.51 22.78
N TRP A 277 -10.83 3.58 23.58
CA TRP A 277 -11.70 4.75 23.47
C TRP A 277 -11.50 5.55 22.16
N ILE A 278 -10.32 5.49 21.54
CA ILE A 278 -10.02 6.09 20.22
C ILE A 278 -10.38 5.11 19.10
N PHE A 279 -9.99 3.85 19.25
CA PHE A 279 -10.26 2.80 18.26
C PHE A 279 -11.76 2.61 18.03
N TYR A 280 -12.58 2.76 19.06
CA TYR A 280 -14.00 2.51 18.95
C TYR A 280 -14.75 3.48 18.00
N PRO A 281 -14.63 4.82 18.11
CA PRO A 281 -15.14 5.77 17.11
C PRO A 281 -14.72 5.45 15.68
N ILE A 282 -13.43 5.13 15.49
CA ILE A 282 -12.86 4.81 14.18
C ILE A 282 -13.52 3.54 13.62
N PHE A 283 -13.70 2.52 14.46
CA PHE A 283 -14.34 1.25 14.08
C PHE A 283 -15.74 1.47 13.53
N LEU A 284 -16.50 2.33 14.22
CA LEU A 284 -17.89 2.62 13.89
C LEU A 284 -18.01 3.36 12.55
N VAL A 285 -17.15 4.37 12.34
CA VAL A 285 -17.05 5.07 11.05
C VAL A 285 -16.69 4.07 9.94
N LEU A 286 -15.67 3.23 10.17
CA LEU A 286 -15.22 2.25 9.19
C LEU A 286 -16.32 1.24 8.85
N ASN A 287 -17.04 0.70 9.84
CA ASN A 287 -18.14 -0.23 9.64
C ASN A 287 -19.26 0.39 8.79
N SER A 288 -19.61 1.64 9.07
CA SER A 288 -20.61 2.39 8.30
C SER A 288 -20.18 2.66 6.86
N LEU A 289 -18.91 3.04 6.64
CA LEU A 289 -18.36 3.23 5.29
C LEU A 289 -18.33 1.92 4.51
N CYS A 290 -17.90 0.82 5.13
CA CYS A 290 -17.93 -0.52 4.54
C CYS A 290 -19.36 -0.93 4.14
N PHE A 291 -20.34 -0.72 5.03
CA PHE A 291 -21.76 -0.98 4.73
C PHE A 291 -22.25 -0.17 3.52
N GLY A 292 -21.98 1.14 3.51
CA GLY A 292 -22.39 2.01 2.41
C GLY A 292 -21.79 1.61 1.08
N LEU A 293 -20.48 1.35 1.04
CA LEU A 293 -19.78 0.96 -0.19
C LEU A 293 -20.21 -0.41 -0.71
N MET A 294 -20.25 -1.44 0.15
CA MET A 294 -20.69 -2.77 -0.29
C MET A 294 -22.12 -2.75 -0.81
N GLY A 295 -23.01 -2.08 -0.08
CA GLY A 295 -24.41 -2.03 -0.47
C GLY A 295 -24.65 -1.16 -1.70
N TYR A 296 -23.90 -0.07 -1.89
CA TYR A 296 -23.92 0.70 -3.13
C TYR A 296 -23.49 -0.18 -4.31
N VAL A 297 -22.35 -0.87 -4.22
CA VAL A 297 -21.89 -1.80 -5.28
C VAL A 297 -22.92 -2.90 -5.54
N GLN A 298 -23.56 -3.46 -4.49
CA GLN A 298 -24.65 -4.44 -4.62
C GLN A 298 -25.85 -3.93 -5.38
N ILE A 299 -26.31 -2.73 -5.04
CA ILE A 299 -27.51 -2.14 -5.62
C ILE A 299 -27.22 -1.60 -7.01
N GLU A 300 -26.06 -0.99 -7.24
CA GLU A 300 -25.70 -0.44 -8.55
C GLU A 300 -25.66 -1.54 -9.61
N GLU A 301 -25.07 -2.69 -9.30
CA GLU A 301 -25.00 -3.81 -10.24
C GLU A 301 -26.38 -4.44 -10.52
N THR A 302 -27.23 -4.55 -9.49
CA THR A 302 -28.52 -5.26 -9.60
C THR A 302 -29.65 -4.34 -10.07
N TYR A 303 -29.62 -3.09 -9.64
CA TYR A 303 -30.64 -2.06 -9.78
C TYR A 303 -29.98 -0.66 -9.92
N PRO A 304 -29.33 -0.36 -11.06
CA PRO A 304 -28.50 0.85 -11.23
C PRO A 304 -29.17 2.18 -10.86
N LYS A 305 -30.48 2.29 -11.11
CA LYS A 305 -31.23 3.52 -10.77
C LYS A 305 -31.40 3.76 -9.26
N PHE A 306 -31.06 2.77 -8.43
CA PHE A 306 -31.27 2.79 -6.99
C PHE A 306 -29.97 2.96 -6.18
N GLY A 307 -28.78 3.12 -6.80
CA GLY A 307 -27.51 3.33 -6.09
C GLY A 307 -27.55 4.49 -5.10
N SER A 308 -27.86 5.69 -5.60
CA SER A 308 -28.12 6.90 -4.79
C SER A 308 -29.16 6.68 -3.68
N HIS A 309 -30.23 5.94 -3.98
CA HIS A 309 -31.32 5.67 -3.03
C HIS A 309 -30.85 4.82 -1.85
N PHE A 310 -29.97 3.84 -2.10
CA PHE A 310 -29.38 3.04 -1.03
C PHE A 310 -28.47 3.88 -0.12
N ILE A 311 -27.68 4.80 -0.68
CA ILE A 311 -26.86 5.72 0.10
C ILE A 311 -27.75 6.63 0.98
N LEU A 312 -28.83 7.16 0.43
CA LEU A 312 -29.82 7.93 1.18
C LEU A 312 -30.49 7.09 2.29
N PHE A 313 -30.79 5.82 2.02
CA PHE A 313 -31.28 4.89 3.04
C PHE A 313 -30.27 4.72 4.19
N GLY A 314 -28.97 4.61 3.88
CA GLY A 314 -27.91 4.62 4.89
C GLY A 314 -27.92 5.90 5.74
N ALA A 315 -28.13 7.05 5.10
CA ALA A 315 -28.25 8.35 5.77
C ALA A 315 -29.45 8.37 6.76
N VAL A 316 -30.63 7.90 6.32
CA VAL A 316 -31.82 7.74 7.17
C VAL A 316 -31.55 6.80 8.33
N LEU A 317 -30.83 5.70 8.09
CA LEU A 317 -30.46 4.74 9.12
C LEU A 317 -29.55 5.36 10.19
N PHE A 318 -28.60 6.23 9.82
CA PHE A 318 -27.80 6.96 10.81
C PHE A 318 -28.61 7.97 11.63
N SER A 319 -29.57 8.66 11.01
CA SER A 319 -30.53 9.50 11.72
C SER A 319 -31.36 8.70 12.74
N LEU A 320 -31.82 7.51 12.35
CA LEU A 320 -32.54 6.60 13.23
C LEU A 320 -31.68 6.13 14.41
N TRP A 321 -30.39 5.87 14.19
CA TRP A 321 -29.46 5.55 15.29
C TRP A 321 -29.29 6.68 16.29
N ILE A 322 -29.24 7.94 15.83
CA ILE A 322 -29.21 9.11 16.72
C ILE A 322 -30.47 9.11 17.59
N LEU A 323 -31.65 8.97 17.00
CA LEU A 323 -32.93 8.95 17.73
C LEU A 323 -33.01 7.80 18.74
N LEU A 324 -32.61 6.59 18.34
CA LEU A 324 -32.58 5.42 19.24
C LEU A 324 -31.60 5.59 20.40
N SER A 325 -30.45 6.22 20.15
CA SER A 325 -29.44 6.47 21.20
C SER A 325 -29.94 7.46 22.24
N ARG A 326 -30.66 8.51 21.84
CA ARG A 326 -31.31 9.46 22.75
C ARG A 326 -32.38 8.81 23.61
N LYS A 327 -33.20 7.92 23.01
CA LYS A 327 -34.25 7.18 23.75
C LYS A 327 -33.67 6.19 24.76
N LYS A 328 -32.46 5.67 24.50
CA LYS A 328 -31.72 4.75 25.39
C LYS A 328 -30.56 5.46 26.10
N SER A 329 -30.72 6.74 26.44
CA SER A 329 -29.68 7.55 27.08
C SER A 329 -29.14 6.95 28.38
N GLY A 330 -29.96 6.21 29.14
CA GLY A 330 -29.52 5.50 30.36
C GLY A 330 -28.46 4.41 30.14
N PHE A 331 -28.20 4.00 28.89
CA PHE A 331 -27.15 3.03 28.55
C PHE A 331 -25.78 3.69 28.28
N PHE A 332 -25.75 5.01 28.06
CA PHE A 332 -24.56 5.76 27.68
C PHE A 332 -24.18 6.78 28.75
N TYR A 333 -22.89 6.98 29.00
CA TYR A 333 -22.45 8.19 29.70
C TYR A 333 -22.68 9.41 28.79
N PRO A 334 -23.00 10.61 29.33
CA PRO A 334 -23.30 11.79 28.53
C PRO A 334 -22.25 12.12 27.45
N SER A 335 -20.96 12.09 27.82
CA SER A 335 -19.85 12.34 26.89
C SER A 335 -19.74 11.31 25.76
N GLN A 336 -20.18 10.07 26.00
CA GLN A 336 -20.16 9.01 25.01
C GLN A 336 -21.32 9.10 24.03
N LEU A 337 -22.48 9.52 24.54
CA LEU A 337 -23.65 9.81 23.73
C LEU A 337 -23.33 10.96 22.75
N GLU A 338 -22.72 12.04 23.24
CA GLU A 338 -22.28 13.17 22.40
C GLU A 338 -21.34 12.74 21.27
N ILE A 339 -20.32 11.93 21.58
CA ILE A 339 -19.38 11.42 20.56
C ILE A 339 -20.12 10.54 19.54
N PHE A 340 -21.02 9.66 20.00
CA PHE A 340 -21.77 8.78 19.12
C PHE A 340 -22.68 9.55 18.16
N GLU A 341 -23.43 10.51 18.70
CA GLU A 341 -24.32 11.37 17.90
C GLU A 341 -23.53 12.21 16.90
N THR A 342 -22.41 12.79 17.32
CA THR A 342 -21.54 13.58 16.46
C THR A 342 -21.01 12.75 15.28
N ILE A 343 -20.59 11.50 15.53
CA ILE A 343 -20.13 10.59 14.48
C ILE A 343 -21.26 10.27 13.49
N HIS A 344 -22.45 9.94 13.99
CA HIS A 344 -23.59 9.61 13.13
C HIS A 344 -24.09 10.82 12.34
N LEU A 345 -23.96 12.03 12.89
CA LEU A 345 -24.28 13.27 12.19
C LEU A 345 -23.30 13.53 11.03
N TYR A 346 -21.99 13.32 11.25
CA TYR A 346 -21.02 13.42 10.16
C TYR A 346 -21.21 12.33 9.10
N LEU A 347 -21.56 11.09 9.50
CA LEU A 347 -21.89 10.02 8.56
C LEU A 347 -23.16 10.33 7.76
N LEU A 348 -24.19 10.86 8.40
CA LEU A 348 -25.41 11.36 7.75
C LEU A 348 -25.05 12.41 6.68
N LEU A 349 -24.31 13.46 7.06
CA LEU A 349 -23.88 14.52 6.13
C LEU A 349 -23.05 13.94 4.97
N GLY A 350 -22.09 13.06 5.29
CA GLY A 350 -21.24 12.41 4.29
C GLY A 350 -22.04 11.58 3.28
N PHE A 351 -22.97 10.74 3.74
CA PHE A 351 -23.79 9.92 2.86
C PHE A 351 -24.75 10.77 2.02
N THR A 352 -25.36 11.83 2.58
CA THR A 352 -26.17 12.75 1.78
C THR A 352 -25.37 13.44 0.68
N PHE A 353 -24.11 13.81 0.96
CA PHE A 353 -23.24 14.40 -0.03
C PHE A 353 -22.82 13.40 -1.12
N VAL A 354 -22.49 12.16 -0.76
CA VAL A 354 -22.17 11.11 -1.74
C VAL A 354 -23.37 10.80 -2.62
N ALA A 355 -24.58 10.72 -2.05
CA ALA A 355 -25.80 10.56 -2.85
C ALA A 355 -26.03 11.74 -3.81
N LEU A 356 -25.80 12.98 -3.36
CA LEU A 356 -25.90 14.17 -4.23
C LEU A 356 -24.90 14.12 -5.39
N LEU A 357 -23.68 13.65 -5.12
CA LEU A 357 -22.63 13.51 -6.13
C LEU A 357 -22.94 12.42 -7.16
N ASP A 358 -23.56 11.33 -6.72
CA ASP A 358 -24.00 10.23 -7.61
C ASP A 358 -25.09 10.69 -8.59
N PHE A 359 -25.87 11.72 -8.23
CA PHE A 359 -26.79 12.40 -9.17
C PHE A 359 -26.09 13.31 -10.19
N SER A 360 -24.80 13.66 -10.01
CA SER A 360 -24.06 14.57 -10.90
C SER A 360 -23.40 13.82 -12.06
N GLU A 361 -23.39 14.42 -13.26
CA GLU A 361 -22.68 13.86 -14.42
C GLU A 361 -21.17 13.68 -14.17
N GLU A 362 -20.59 12.62 -14.75
CA GLU A 362 -19.23 12.13 -14.47
C GLU A 362 -18.12 13.18 -14.71
N SER A 363 -18.30 14.07 -15.70
CA SER A 363 -17.30 15.06 -16.11
C SER A 363 -17.08 16.19 -15.08
N TRP A 364 -18.11 16.58 -14.33
CA TRP A 364 -18.06 17.67 -13.35
C TRP A 364 -17.72 17.19 -11.93
N LEU A 365 -17.61 15.87 -11.74
CA LEU A 365 -17.53 15.26 -10.44
C LEU A 365 -16.20 15.59 -9.75
N THR A 366 -15.07 15.45 -10.43
CA THR A 366 -13.73 15.74 -9.88
C THR A 366 -13.56 17.23 -9.55
N PHE A 367 -14.10 18.10 -10.42
CA PHE A 367 -14.12 19.54 -10.19
C PHE A 367 -14.92 19.91 -8.93
N SER A 368 -16.09 19.30 -8.74
CA SER A 368 -16.94 19.53 -7.56
C SER A 368 -16.26 19.16 -6.25
N TRP A 369 -15.52 18.04 -6.21
CA TRP A 369 -14.72 17.65 -5.03
C TRP A 369 -13.63 18.67 -4.67
N ILE A 370 -12.90 19.18 -5.68
CA ILE A 370 -11.82 20.16 -5.48
C ILE A 370 -12.38 21.49 -4.97
N ILE A 371 -13.47 21.98 -5.58
CA ILE A 371 -14.12 23.22 -5.14
C ILE A 371 -14.67 23.04 -3.73
N PHE A 372 -15.38 21.95 -3.46
CA PHE A 372 -15.97 21.70 -2.15
C PHE A 372 -14.88 21.66 -1.06
N ALA A 373 -13.77 20.97 -1.29
CA ALA A 373 -12.64 20.96 -0.37
C ALA A 373 -12.07 22.37 -0.13
N GLY A 374 -11.94 23.18 -1.19
CA GLY A 374 -11.53 24.58 -1.12
C GLY A 374 -12.49 25.47 -0.31
N VAL A 375 -13.80 25.33 -0.54
CA VAL A 375 -14.85 26.10 0.16
C VAL A 375 -14.91 25.72 1.64
N VAL A 376 -14.88 24.42 1.97
CA VAL A 376 -14.84 23.97 3.36
C VAL A 376 -13.55 24.44 4.05
N SER A 377 -12.42 24.47 3.34
CA SER A 377 -11.15 25.05 3.84
C SER A 377 -11.30 26.53 4.17
N PHE A 378 -11.97 27.29 3.30
CA PHE A 378 -12.24 28.70 3.52
C PHE A 378 -13.17 28.92 4.72
N LEU A 379 -14.29 28.19 4.79
CA LEU A 379 -15.24 28.26 5.91
C LEU A 379 -14.58 27.88 7.25
N SER A 380 -13.77 26.83 7.26
CA SER A 380 -13.03 26.39 8.45
C SER A 380 -12.06 27.45 8.98
N SER A 381 -11.46 28.25 8.08
CA SER A 381 -10.60 29.35 8.47
C SER A 381 -11.39 30.56 8.95
N LYS A 382 -12.53 30.86 8.29
CA LYS A 382 -13.41 31.99 8.64
C LYS A 382 -14.04 31.84 10.03
N TYR A 383 -14.52 30.65 10.38
CA TYR A 383 -15.19 30.39 11.66
C TYR A 383 -14.25 29.92 12.79
N GLY A 384 -12.95 29.78 12.52
CA GLY A 384 -11.96 29.39 13.54
C GLY A 384 -12.15 27.99 14.15
N ASN A 385 -13.04 27.15 13.61
CA ASN A 385 -13.35 25.85 14.20
C ASN A 385 -12.31 24.78 13.81
N THR A 386 -11.56 24.30 14.79
CA THR A 386 -10.52 23.27 14.63
C THR A 386 -11.06 21.95 14.06
N HIS A 387 -12.27 21.52 14.47
CA HIS A 387 -12.88 20.30 13.94
C HIS A 387 -13.17 20.42 12.44
N LEU A 388 -13.65 21.59 12.00
CA LEU A 388 -13.94 21.83 10.59
C LEU A 388 -12.68 21.89 9.72
N ARG A 389 -11.53 22.31 10.29
CA ARG A 389 -10.23 22.25 9.60
C ARG A 389 -9.78 20.81 9.35
N TYR A 390 -9.97 19.91 10.31
CA TYR A 390 -9.70 18.48 10.13
C TYR A 390 -10.63 17.87 9.07
N VAL A 391 -11.92 18.20 9.12
CA VAL A 391 -12.89 17.76 8.11
C VAL A 391 -12.50 18.25 6.72
N SER A 392 -12.11 19.52 6.58
CA SER A 392 -11.64 20.07 5.30
C SER A 392 -10.42 19.33 4.76
N THR A 393 -9.48 18.98 5.63
CA THR A 393 -8.31 18.19 5.24
C THR A 393 -8.71 16.80 4.75
N GLY A 394 -9.72 16.18 5.38
CA GLY A 394 -10.33 14.94 4.92
C GLY A 394 -10.91 15.06 3.50
N PHE A 395 -11.67 16.13 3.22
CA PHE A 395 -12.20 16.39 1.87
C PHE A 395 -11.10 16.62 0.83
N TRP A 396 -10.00 17.30 1.20
CA TRP A 396 -8.84 17.43 0.34
C TRP A 396 -8.23 16.08 -0.03
N ILE A 397 -8.04 15.20 0.95
CA ILE A 397 -7.51 13.85 0.71
C ILE A 397 -8.43 13.10 -0.26
N SER A 398 -9.75 13.12 -0.05
CA SER A 398 -10.71 12.47 -0.95
C SER A 398 -10.71 13.06 -2.36
N ALA A 399 -10.65 14.39 -2.49
CA ALA A 399 -10.60 15.07 -3.78
C ALA A 399 -9.33 14.69 -4.57
N LEU A 400 -8.18 14.62 -3.89
CA LEU A 400 -6.92 14.22 -4.49
C LEU A 400 -6.91 12.73 -4.88
N VAL A 401 -7.43 11.85 -4.02
CA VAL A 401 -7.58 10.42 -4.36
C VAL A 401 -8.43 10.24 -5.61
N LYS A 402 -9.56 10.96 -5.71
CA LYS A 402 -10.40 10.92 -6.90
C LYS A 402 -9.65 11.40 -8.15
N LEU A 403 -8.98 12.55 -8.06
CA LEU A 403 -8.22 13.12 -9.16
C LEU A 403 -7.10 12.18 -9.66
N TYR A 404 -6.40 11.52 -8.73
CA TYR A 404 -5.20 10.72 -9.06
C TYR A 404 -5.52 9.32 -9.57
N PHE A 405 -6.61 8.70 -9.09
CA PHE A 405 -6.87 7.28 -9.32
C PHE A 405 -8.16 7.00 -10.08
N PHE A 406 -9.16 7.88 -10.02
CA PHE A 406 -10.52 7.61 -10.49
C PHE A 406 -11.02 8.59 -11.54
N ASN A 407 -10.12 9.30 -12.22
CA ASN A 407 -10.48 10.22 -13.29
C ASN A 407 -10.07 9.63 -14.66
N PRO A 408 -10.89 8.74 -15.27
CA PRO A 408 -10.65 8.17 -16.59
C PRO A 408 -11.02 9.21 -17.65
N MET A 409 -10.24 10.28 -17.75
CA MET A 409 -10.36 11.16 -18.90
C MET A 409 -9.61 10.47 -20.03
N ASP A 410 -10.29 10.12 -21.12
CA ASP A 410 -9.69 9.59 -22.36
C ASP A 410 -9.66 10.69 -23.43
N ASP A 411 -9.09 11.86 -23.10
CA ASP A 411 -8.74 12.84 -24.13
C ASP A 411 -7.65 12.28 -25.05
N VAL A 412 -8.04 11.90 -26.26
CA VAL A 412 -7.15 11.64 -27.39
C VAL A 412 -7.16 12.91 -28.23
N SER A 413 -5.98 13.53 -28.44
CA SER A 413 -5.71 14.71 -29.31
C SER A 413 -5.86 16.12 -28.71
N ARG A 414 -5.07 16.46 -27.67
CA ARG A 414 -4.80 17.88 -27.32
C ARG A 414 -3.30 18.13 -27.12
N LEU A 415 -2.91 19.39 -27.27
CA LEU A 415 -1.52 19.86 -27.13
C LEU A 415 -0.99 19.58 -25.71
N PHE A 416 0.30 19.24 -25.62
CA PHE A 416 1.01 19.00 -24.34
C PHE A 416 0.79 20.17 -23.37
N LEU A 417 0.39 19.87 -22.13
CA LEU A 417 0.00 20.78 -21.04
C LEU A 417 -1.26 21.64 -21.28
N LEU A 418 -1.89 21.58 -22.46
CA LEU A 418 -3.12 22.32 -22.79
C LEU A 418 -4.30 21.36 -22.92
N ASN A 419 -4.53 20.55 -21.89
CA ASN A 419 -5.65 19.63 -21.81
C ASN A 419 -6.43 19.80 -20.50
N GLU A 420 -7.68 19.33 -20.49
CA GLU A 420 -8.59 19.43 -19.34
C GLU A 420 -8.04 18.69 -18.13
N ARG A 421 -7.33 17.59 -18.37
CA ARG A 421 -6.66 16.79 -17.33
C ARG A 421 -5.65 17.62 -16.57
N PHE A 422 -4.66 18.18 -17.27
CA PHE A 422 -3.63 19.02 -16.68
C PHE A 422 -4.24 20.25 -16.00
N ALA A 423 -5.30 20.83 -16.58
CA ALA A 423 -6.03 21.93 -15.96
C ALA A 423 -6.61 21.56 -14.58
N LEU A 424 -7.14 20.35 -14.38
CA LEU A 424 -7.61 19.89 -13.07
C LEU A 424 -6.46 19.73 -12.05
N TYR A 425 -5.31 19.17 -12.47
CA TYR A 425 -4.13 19.08 -11.62
C TYR A 425 -3.58 20.46 -11.24
N LEU A 426 -3.55 21.39 -12.21
CA LEU A 426 -3.15 22.78 -11.99
C LEU A 426 -4.12 23.49 -11.04
N LEU A 427 -5.43 23.37 -11.28
CA LEU A 427 -6.48 23.96 -10.45
C LEU A 427 -6.38 23.45 -9.00
N SER A 428 -6.24 22.13 -8.82
CA SER A 428 -6.08 21.51 -7.50
C SER A 428 -4.83 22.02 -6.78
N SER A 429 -3.70 22.12 -7.50
CA SER A 429 -2.45 22.69 -6.97
C SER A 429 -2.63 24.15 -6.53
N LEU A 430 -3.30 24.98 -7.34
CA LEU A 430 -3.59 26.38 -7.01
C LEU A 430 -4.49 26.52 -5.78
N PHE A 431 -5.55 25.71 -5.69
CA PHE A 431 -6.42 25.73 -4.52
C PHE A 431 -5.69 25.25 -3.26
N LEU A 432 -4.83 24.22 -3.33
CA LEU A 432 -3.97 23.80 -2.21
C LEU A 432 -3.00 24.90 -1.76
N PHE A 433 -2.43 25.66 -2.70
CA PHE A 433 -1.62 26.84 -2.35
C PHE A 433 -2.48 27.95 -1.72
N GLY A 434 -3.71 28.14 -2.21
CA GLY A 434 -4.69 29.06 -1.64
C GLY A 434 -5.08 28.68 -0.21
N THR A 435 -5.34 27.40 0.07
CA THR A 435 -5.67 26.93 1.42
C THR A 435 -4.49 27.07 2.37
N TYR A 436 -3.26 26.81 1.92
CA TYR A 436 -2.06 27.16 2.69
C TYR A 436 -2.02 28.66 2.99
N TYR A 437 -2.20 29.52 1.99
CA TYR A 437 -2.09 30.96 2.17
C TYR A 437 -3.11 31.51 3.17
N ILE A 438 -4.33 31.00 3.15
CA ILE A 438 -5.42 31.38 4.05
C ILE A 438 -5.15 30.87 5.48
N GLN A 439 -4.64 29.65 5.63
CA GLN A 439 -4.50 29.01 6.94
C GLN A 439 -3.10 29.19 7.59
N LYS A 440 -2.12 29.78 6.88
CA LYS A 440 -0.73 29.94 7.36
C LYS A 440 -0.60 30.75 8.65
N ASN A 441 -1.55 31.64 8.96
CA ASN A 441 -1.52 32.53 10.12
C ASN A 441 -2.20 31.92 11.37
N GLY A 442 -2.74 30.70 11.29
CA GLY A 442 -3.36 30.03 12.43
C GLY A 442 -2.37 29.24 13.30
N ASP A 443 -2.80 28.90 14.52
CA ASP A 443 -1.99 28.24 15.57
C ASP A 443 -1.30 26.91 15.15
N PHE A 444 -1.76 26.27 14.08
CA PHE A 444 -1.29 24.96 13.60
C PHE A 444 -0.29 25.04 12.42
N PHE A 445 0.65 25.98 12.45
CA PHE A 445 1.57 26.30 11.34
C PHE A 445 2.32 25.09 10.70
N ARG A 446 2.65 24.03 11.45
CA ARG A 446 3.31 22.82 10.88
C ARG A 446 2.40 22.00 9.98
N PHE A 447 1.11 21.88 10.31
CA PHE A 447 0.15 21.09 9.54
C PHE A 447 -0.19 21.78 8.21
N HIS A 448 -0.33 23.11 8.24
CA HIS A 448 -0.63 23.89 7.04
C HIS A 448 0.44 23.80 5.96
N ARG A 449 1.73 23.64 6.33
CA ARG A 449 2.81 23.44 5.34
C ARG A 449 2.63 22.18 4.49
N GLY A 450 1.84 21.20 4.95
CA GLY A 450 1.48 20.00 4.19
C GLY A 450 0.80 20.34 2.86
N PHE A 451 -0.08 21.35 2.84
CA PHE A 451 -0.79 21.77 1.62
C PHE A 451 0.15 22.26 0.52
N ILE A 452 1.27 22.92 0.86
CA ILE A 452 2.28 23.29 -0.15
C ILE A 452 2.89 22.05 -0.79
N TYR A 453 3.32 21.07 0.02
CA TYR A 453 3.96 19.87 -0.51
C TYR A 453 2.98 19.02 -1.33
N MET A 454 1.71 18.96 -0.92
CA MET A 454 0.63 18.34 -1.70
C MET A 454 0.39 19.08 -3.02
N GLY A 455 0.38 20.42 -3.02
CA GLY A 455 0.23 21.23 -4.23
C GLY A 455 1.38 20.98 -5.22
N ILE A 456 2.63 20.94 -4.72
CA ILE A 456 3.81 20.60 -5.54
C ILE A 456 3.69 19.19 -6.12
N PHE A 457 3.36 18.20 -5.28
CA PHE A 457 3.20 16.81 -5.72
C PHE A 457 2.11 16.67 -6.79
N THR A 458 0.96 17.32 -6.58
CA THR A 458 -0.16 17.36 -7.54
C THR A 458 0.28 17.88 -8.91
N LEU A 459 1.06 18.97 -8.92
CA LEU A 459 1.54 19.59 -10.15
C LEU A 459 2.47 18.66 -10.94
N ILE A 460 3.44 18.03 -10.24
CA ILE A 460 4.36 17.06 -10.85
C ILE A 460 3.57 15.87 -11.40
N LEU A 461 2.63 15.33 -10.61
CA LEU A 461 1.83 14.19 -11.03
C LEU A 461 1.00 14.51 -12.28
N GLY A 462 0.42 15.71 -12.36
CA GLY A 462 -0.28 16.18 -13.56
C GLY A 462 0.60 16.14 -14.81
N THR A 463 1.86 16.61 -14.73
CA THR A 463 2.78 16.54 -15.87
C THR A 463 3.22 15.12 -16.22
N LEU A 464 3.38 14.23 -15.23
CA LEU A 464 3.73 12.83 -15.49
C LEU A 464 2.57 12.09 -16.17
N MET A 465 1.34 12.36 -15.72
CA MET A 465 0.13 11.81 -16.36
C MET A 465 0.01 12.31 -17.81
N ASP A 466 0.31 13.57 -18.06
CA ASP A 466 0.28 14.11 -19.42
C ASP A 466 1.33 13.44 -20.33
N VAL A 467 2.54 13.22 -19.82
CA VAL A 467 3.58 12.43 -20.52
C VAL A 467 3.12 11.00 -20.81
N TYR A 468 2.41 10.36 -19.86
CA TYR A 468 1.93 8.98 -20.05
C TYR A 468 1.00 8.86 -21.25
N HIS A 469 0.11 9.83 -21.44
CA HIS A 469 -0.88 9.81 -22.51
C HIS A 469 -0.37 10.42 -23.82
N THR A 470 0.57 11.36 -23.76
CA THR A 470 1.12 12.01 -24.96
C THR A 470 2.20 11.15 -25.63
N VAL A 471 3.00 10.42 -24.85
CA VAL A 471 4.12 9.60 -25.37
C VAL A 471 3.70 8.13 -25.43
N TYR A 472 3.30 7.68 -26.63
CA TYR A 472 2.82 6.32 -26.85
C TYR A 472 3.90 5.25 -26.69
N ASP A 473 5.11 5.52 -27.19
CA ASP A 473 6.23 4.58 -27.15
C ASP A 473 6.76 4.43 -25.71
N GLU A 474 6.81 3.19 -25.24
CA GLU A 474 7.18 2.85 -23.87
C GLU A 474 8.63 3.25 -23.53
N HIS A 475 9.55 3.16 -24.49
CA HIS A 475 10.94 3.53 -24.28
C HIS A 475 11.08 5.05 -24.09
N TYR A 476 10.50 5.83 -25.00
CA TYR A 476 10.52 7.29 -24.92
C TYR A 476 9.73 7.83 -23.73
N ARG A 477 8.63 7.17 -23.35
CA ARG A 477 7.84 7.53 -22.16
C ARG A 477 8.65 7.35 -20.88
N ASN A 478 9.38 6.24 -20.76
CA ASN A 478 10.24 5.99 -19.60
C ASN A 478 11.36 7.02 -19.47
N LEU A 479 11.96 7.44 -20.59
CA LEU A 479 12.94 8.53 -20.63
C LEU A 479 12.29 9.88 -20.27
N ALA A 480 11.11 10.18 -20.82
CA ALA A 480 10.38 11.42 -20.56
C ALA A 480 10.06 11.62 -19.07
N TYR A 481 9.71 10.55 -18.34
CA TYR A 481 9.57 10.63 -16.88
C TYR A 481 10.83 11.08 -16.14
N SER A 482 12.00 10.60 -16.59
CA SER A 482 13.29 11.01 -16.01
C SER A 482 13.58 12.48 -16.29
N TYR A 483 13.24 12.97 -17.48
CA TYR A 483 13.34 14.40 -17.82
C TYR A 483 12.40 15.27 -16.97
N VAL A 484 11.16 14.83 -16.73
CA VAL A 484 10.21 15.56 -15.86
C VAL A 484 10.79 15.70 -14.44
N PHE A 485 11.28 14.62 -13.84
CA PHE A 485 11.88 14.70 -12.51
C PHE A 485 13.14 15.58 -12.47
N ALA A 486 14.00 15.49 -13.49
CA ALA A 486 15.19 16.33 -13.59
C ALA A 486 14.84 17.83 -13.72
N PHE A 487 13.82 18.16 -14.52
CA PHE A 487 13.31 19.51 -14.70
C PHE A 487 12.78 20.10 -13.39
N TYR A 488 11.84 19.41 -12.73
CA TYR A 488 11.27 19.90 -11.46
C TYR A 488 12.29 20.00 -10.34
N SER A 489 13.23 19.04 -10.25
CA SER A 489 14.32 19.11 -9.29
C SER A 489 15.16 20.37 -9.51
N SER A 490 15.56 20.64 -10.75
CA SER A 490 16.36 21.80 -11.11
C SER A 490 15.64 23.12 -10.81
N VAL A 491 14.37 23.24 -11.21
CA VAL A 491 13.55 24.45 -10.99
C VAL A 491 13.34 24.72 -9.51
N PHE A 492 12.97 23.72 -8.71
CA PHE A 492 12.72 23.92 -7.28
C PHE A 492 14.00 24.16 -6.47
N LEU A 493 15.11 23.53 -6.85
CA LEU A 493 16.40 23.86 -6.26
C LEU A 493 16.79 25.30 -6.59
N PHE A 494 16.66 25.72 -7.86
CA PHE A 494 16.97 27.08 -8.28
C PHE A 494 16.13 28.12 -7.53
N ILE A 495 14.80 27.98 -7.53
CA ILE A 495 13.88 28.89 -6.79
C ILE A 495 14.18 28.84 -5.29
N GLY A 496 14.39 27.65 -4.75
CA GLY A 496 14.64 27.43 -3.33
C GLY A 496 15.94 28.07 -2.84
N PHE A 497 17.00 28.08 -3.65
CA PHE A 497 18.25 28.77 -3.34
C PHE A 497 18.15 30.27 -3.62
N ARG A 498 17.58 30.66 -4.77
CA ARG A 498 17.49 32.07 -5.20
C ARG A 498 16.63 32.93 -4.28
N TYR A 499 15.54 32.39 -3.75
CA TYR A 499 14.59 33.08 -2.86
C TYR A 499 14.63 32.56 -1.42
N SER A 500 15.61 31.72 -1.07
CA SER A 500 15.79 31.13 0.27
C SER A 500 14.60 30.32 0.81
N PHE A 501 13.60 29.97 -0.01
CA PHE A 501 12.46 29.18 0.41
C PHE A 501 12.88 27.75 0.78
N LYS A 502 12.78 27.42 2.08
CA LYS A 502 13.15 26.11 2.61
C LYS A 502 12.34 24.97 2.00
N SER A 503 11.02 25.16 1.78
CA SER A 503 10.13 24.13 1.26
C SER A 503 10.51 23.69 -0.16
N PHE A 504 10.82 24.65 -1.04
CA PHE A 504 11.23 24.36 -2.42
C PHE A 504 12.59 23.65 -2.51
N ARG A 505 13.57 24.03 -1.66
CA ARG A 505 14.86 23.31 -1.59
C ARG A 505 14.68 21.85 -1.20
N ILE A 506 13.89 21.59 -0.15
CA ILE A 506 13.61 20.22 0.31
C ILE A 506 12.90 19.43 -0.80
N ALA A 507 11.88 20.02 -1.44
CA ALA A 507 11.16 19.38 -2.54
C ALA A 507 12.11 19.01 -3.70
N GLY A 508 12.99 19.92 -4.12
CA GLY A 508 13.96 19.68 -5.18
C GLY A 508 14.96 18.54 -4.87
N ILE A 509 15.46 18.47 -3.64
CA ILE A 509 16.34 17.38 -3.17
C ILE A 509 15.60 16.04 -3.16
N VAL A 510 14.36 16.01 -2.65
CA VAL A 510 13.56 14.78 -2.60
C VAL A 510 13.29 14.25 -4.01
N ILE A 511 12.96 15.13 -4.97
CA ILE A 511 12.74 14.73 -6.37
C ILE A 511 14.03 14.17 -6.99
N ALA A 512 15.19 14.76 -6.70
CA ALA A 512 16.47 14.23 -7.16
C ALA A 512 16.75 12.81 -6.61
N ILE A 513 16.44 12.57 -5.33
CA ILE A 513 16.55 11.25 -4.72
C ILE A 513 15.61 10.24 -5.39
N VAL A 514 14.37 10.64 -5.72
CA VAL A 514 13.41 9.79 -6.45
C VAL A 514 13.92 9.45 -7.84
N LEU A 515 14.49 10.43 -8.57
CA LEU A 515 15.08 10.21 -9.89
C LEU A 515 16.20 9.15 -9.83
N VAL A 516 17.11 9.26 -8.86
CA VAL A 516 18.19 8.28 -8.63
C VAL A 516 17.63 6.93 -8.19
N GLY A 517 16.62 6.92 -7.33
CA GLY A 517 15.95 5.69 -6.87
C GLY A 517 15.25 4.94 -8.00
N LYS A 518 14.57 5.66 -8.91
CA LYS A 518 13.93 5.07 -10.10
C LYS A 518 14.96 4.31 -10.94
N LEU A 519 16.12 4.91 -11.18
CA LEU A 519 17.22 4.27 -11.90
C LEU A 519 17.60 2.94 -11.25
N TYR A 520 17.75 2.89 -9.92
CA TYR A 520 18.14 1.68 -9.21
C TYR A 520 17.05 0.58 -9.17
N PHE A 521 15.83 0.96 -8.81
CA PHE A 521 14.77 -0.02 -8.49
C PHE A 521 13.91 -0.42 -9.70
N TYR A 522 13.90 0.37 -10.76
CA TYR A 522 13.13 0.06 -11.96
C TYR A 522 14.05 -0.39 -13.09
N ASP A 523 15.06 0.42 -13.44
CA ASP A 523 15.88 0.14 -14.63
C ASP A 523 16.78 -1.10 -14.45
N ILE A 524 17.26 -1.39 -13.23
CA ILE A 524 18.03 -2.63 -12.95
C ILE A 524 17.09 -3.85 -12.84
N TRP A 525 15.85 -3.64 -12.41
CA TRP A 525 14.88 -4.71 -12.14
C TRP A 525 14.16 -5.22 -13.38
N THR A 526 14.32 -4.57 -14.54
CA THR A 526 13.81 -5.09 -15.82
C THR A 526 14.71 -6.17 -16.41
N MET A 527 15.94 -6.30 -15.94
CA MET A 527 16.95 -7.26 -16.41
C MET A 527 16.59 -8.74 -16.13
N SER A 528 17.33 -9.70 -16.67
CA SER A 528 17.09 -11.15 -16.45
C SER A 528 17.30 -11.58 -14.98
N MET A 529 16.71 -12.69 -14.55
CA MET A 529 16.73 -13.12 -13.13
C MET A 529 18.15 -13.31 -12.59
N ILE A 530 19.05 -13.89 -13.40
CA ILE A 530 20.46 -14.07 -13.04
C ILE A 530 21.15 -12.72 -12.89
N VAL A 531 20.90 -11.78 -13.81
CA VAL A 531 21.47 -10.43 -13.75
C VAL A 531 20.96 -9.69 -12.51
N ARG A 532 19.70 -9.87 -12.09
CA ARG A 532 19.20 -9.29 -10.83
C ARG A 532 19.89 -9.84 -9.59
N ILE A 533 20.15 -11.15 -9.56
CA ILE A 533 20.86 -11.79 -8.43
C ILE A 533 22.29 -11.24 -8.36
N VAL A 534 23.01 -11.24 -9.48
CA VAL A 534 24.39 -10.75 -9.56
C VAL A 534 24.45 -9.25 -9.28
N ALA A 535 23.60 -8.43 -9.90
CA ALA A 535 23.52 -6.99 -9.66
C ALA A 535 23.16 -6.70 -8.19
N GLY A 536 22.20 -7.43 -7.61
CA GLY A 536 21.79 -7.25 -6.21
C GLY A 536 22.91 -7.53 -5.21
N PHE A 537 23.69 -8.60 -5.42
CA PHE A 537 24.87 -8.90 -4.59
C PHE A 537 26.01 -7.90 -4.83
N THR A 538 26.35 -7.60 -6.08
CA THR A 538 27.47 -6.68 -6.42
C THR A 538 27.20 -5.25 -5.93
N LEU A 539 26.00 -4.73 -6.13
CA LEU A 539 25.59 -3.42 -5.61
C LEU A 539 25.48 -3.43 -4.09
N GLY A 540 24.95 -4.51 -3.51
CA GLY A 540 24.86 -4.67 -2.05
C GLY A 540 26.22 -4.59 -1.37
N VAL A 541 27.19 -5.35 -1.90
CA VAL A 541 28.59 -5.30 -1.46
C VAL A 541 29.20 -3.92 -1.72
N SER A 542 28.96 -3.33 -2.88
CA SER A 542 29.48 -2.00 -3.23
C SER A 542 28.98 -0.91 -2.28
N PHE A 543 27.70 -0.88 -1.94
CA PHE A 543 27.15 0.09 -0.97
C PHE A 543 27.67 -0.09 0.44
N ILE A 544 27.89 -1.35 0.88
CA ILE A 544 28.52 -1.62 2.17
C ILE A 544 29.98 -1.15 2.14
N LEU A 545 30.73 -1.45 1.08
CA LEU A 545 32.12 -1.01 0.94
C LEU A 545 32.24 0.52 0.89
N VAL A 546 31.38 1.20 0.13
CA VAL A 546 31.33 2.67 0.07
C VAL A 546 30.93 3.27 1.42
N SER A 547 29.96 2.66 2.12
CA SER A 547 29.57 3.06 3.48
C SER A 547 30.73 2.94 4.46
N LEU A 548 31.46 1.81 4.43
CA LEU A 548 32.63 1.57 5.28
C LEU A 548 33.78 2.51 4.92
N PHE A 549 34.00 2.77 3.63
CA PHE A 549 35.01 3.71 3.16
C PHE A 549 34.70 5.14 3.61
N TYR A 550 33.44 5.58 3.45
CA TYR A 550 32.99 6.89 3.92
C TYR A 550 33.16 7.06 5.43
N GLN A 551 32.86 6.02 6.21
CA GLN A 551 33.09 6.02 7.65
C GLN A 551 34.58 6.09 8.00
N LYS A 552 35.43 5.33 7.28
CA LYS A 552 36.88 5.25 7.51
C LYS A 552 37.63 6.53 7.12
N PHE A 553 37.20 7.23 6.06
CA PHE A 553 37.89 8.42 5.54
C PHE A 553 37.18 9.74 5.87
N ARG A 554 36.18 9.70 6.77
CA ARG A 554 35.39 10.85 7.22
C ARG A 554 36.25 12.06 7.57
N GLU A 555 37.31 11.88 8.36
CA GLU A 555 38.14 12.98 8.86
C GLU A 555 38.96 13.65 7.75
N LYS A 556 39.48 12.86 6.80
CA LYS A 556 40.23 13.39 5.64
C LYS A 556 39.34 14.04 4.58
N LEU A 557 38.10 13.55 4.42
CA LEU A 557 37.11 14.12 3.49
C LEU A 557 36.49 15.43 4.04
N MET A 558 36.54 15.65 5.35
CA MET A 558 36.05 16.88 5.96
C MET A 558 36.95 18.08 5.65
N ASP A 559 38.25 17.86 5.51
CA ASP A 559 39.28 18.87 5.23
C ASP A 559 39.30 19.33 3.75
N TYR A 560 38.87 18.47 2.83
CA TYR A 560 38.85 18.75 1.39
C TYR A 560 37.59 19.53 0.93
N GLN A 561 36.74 19.97 1.86
CA GLN A 561 35.39 20.46 1.58
C GLN A 561 35.30 21.93 1.10
N LYS A 562 36.37 22.49 0.54
CA LYS A 562 36.30 23.72 -0.27
C LYS A 562 36.01 23.47 -1.75
N THR A 563 35.96 22.22 -2.20
CA THR A 563 35.58 21.89 -3.58
C THR A 563 34.43 20.90 -3.61
N SER A 564 33.25 21.42 -3.95
CA SER A 564 31.99 20.73 -4.27
C SER A 564 32.06 19.71 -5.41
N GLY A 565 33.24 19.46 -5.99
CA GLY A 565 33.45 18.58 -7.14
C GLY A 565 33.48 17.09 -6.81
N LEU A 566 33.83 16.68 -5.58
CA LEU A 566 34.09 15.26 -5.28
C LEU A 566 32.81 14.41 -5.19
N LEU A 567 31.70 15.02 -4.74
CA LEU A 567 30.38 14.36 -4.70
C LEU A 567 29.79 14.23 -6.11
N LEU A 568 30.07 15.20 -6.99
CA LEU A 568 29.80 15.15 -8.44
C LEU A 568 30.67 14.12 -9.16
N LEU A 569 31.93 13.95 -8.73
CA LEU A 569 32.86 12.94 -9.26
C LEU A 569 32.46 11.51 -8.86
N LEU A 570 31.99 11.31 -7.62
CA LEU A 570 31.49 10.01 -7.14
C LEU A 570 30.15 9.64 -7.77
N LEU A 571 29.27 10.61 -8.04
CA LEU A 571 28.08 10.41 -8.88
C LEU A 571 28.48 10.13 -10.33
N SER A 572 29.46 10.83 -10.90
CA SER A 572 29.94 10.58 -12.27
C SER A 572 30.67 9.24 -12.42
N ALA A 573 31.29 8.72 -11.36
CA ALA A 573 31.94 7.40 -11.36
C ALA A 573 30.92 6.25 -11.42
N ILE A 574 29.68 6.48 -10.97
CA ILE A 574 28.55 5.55 -11.19
C ILE A 574 28.08 5.62 -12.67
N PHE A 575 28.31 6.75 -13.35
CA PHE A 575 28.04 6.92 -14.79
C PHE A 575 29.22 6.51 -15.71
N ALA A 576 30.38 6.15 -15.17
CA ALA A 576 31.58 5.85 -15.95
C ALA A 576 31.71 4.39 -16.40
N PHE A 577 30.72 3.53 -16.08
CA PHE A 577 30.57 2.29 -16.82
C PHE A 577 29.79 2.61 -18.10
N PRO A 578 30.34 2.38 -19.30
CA PRO A 578 29.50 2.24 -20.46
C PRO A 578 28.68 0.98 -20.23
N LEU A 579 27.49 1.14 -19.65
CA LEU A 579 26.38 0.23 -19.86
C LEU A 579 25.92 0.45 -21.29
N ASN A 580 26.82 0.17 -22.23
CA ASN A 580 26.38 -0.33 -23.51
C ASN A 580 25.49 -1.52 -23.14
N ALA A 581 24.22 -1.48 -23.58
CA ALA A 581 23.48 -2.72 -23.73
C ALA A 581 24.47 -3.68 -24.39
N GLU A 582 24.76 -4.80 -23.71
CA GLU A 582 25.59 -5.84 -24.29
C GLU A 582 25.05 -6.03 -25.70
N GLU A 583 25.85 -5.68 -26.73
CA GLU A 583 25.48 -6.01 -28.09
C GLU A 583 25.39 -7.53 -28.06
N ILE A 584 24.15 -8.02 -27.99
CA ILE A 584 23.88 -9.44 -28.03
C ILE A 584 24.62 -9.89 -29.27
N ASN A 585 25.67 -10.68 -29.07
CA ASN A 585 26.43 -11.25 -30.17
C ASN A 585 25.49 -12.23 -30.86
N THR A 586 24.71 -11.71 -31.81
CA THR A 586 23.70 -12.44 -32.57
C THR A 586 24.34 -13.50 -33.46
N LYS A 587 25.68 -13.59 -33.51
CA LYS A 587 26.41 -14.67 -34.20
C LYS A 587 26.22 -16.05 -33.54
N GLY A 588 25.69 -16.14 -32.32
CA GLY A 588 25.46 -17.42 -31.63
C GLY A 588 24.01 -17.93 -31.62
N TYR A 589 23.01 -17.06 -31.66
CA TYR A 589 21.61 -17.46 -31.46
C TYR A 589 20.87 -17.69 -32.77
N ARG A 590 21.20 -18.80 -33.43
CA ARG A 590 20.33 -19.42 -34.43
C ARG A 590 19.44 -20.46 -33.72
N TYR A 591 18.37 -20.02 -33.07
CA TYR A 591 17.31 -20.95 -32.65
C TYR A 591 16.57 -21.45 -33.90
N TYR A 592 17.07 -22.54 -34.48
CA TYR A 592 16.26 -23.39 -35.35
C TYR A 592 15.80 -24.59 -34.53
N LYS A 593 14.63 -24.47 -33.91
CA LYS A 593 13.87 -25.68 -33.58
C LYS A 593 13.01 -25.96 -34.81
N GLU A 594 13.41 -26.93 -35.63
CA GLU A 594 12.57 -27.43 -36.71
C GLU A 594 11.29 -28.01 -36.10
N ILE A 595 10.21 -27.22 -36.13
CA ILE A 595 8.88 -27.72 -35.80
C ILE A 595 8.34 -28.35 -37.07
N ARG A 596 8.29 -29.68 -37.10
CA ARG A 596 7.55 -30.42 -38.13
C ARG A 596 6.06 -30.18 -37.89
N ILE A 597 5.45 -29.32 -38.69
CA ILE A 597 4.00 -29.18 -38.72
C ILE A 597 3.46 -30.45 -39.39
N PRO A 598 2.64 -31.28 -38.71
CA PRO A 598 2.05 -32.45 -39.36
C PRO A 598 1.21 -32.00 -40.56
N LYS A 599 1.32 -32.71 -41.69
CA LYS A 599 0.44 -32.49 -42.85
C LYS A 599 -1.01 -32.65 -42.39
N LEU A 600 -1.80 -31.60 -42.55
CA LEU A 600 -3.24 -31.64 -42.36
C LEU A 600 -3.85 -32.64 -43.37
N PRO A 601 -4.81 -33.48 -42.96
CA PRO A 601 -5.49 -34.39 -43.88
C PRO A 601 -6.36 -33.60 -44.87
N ASP A 602 -6.35 -34.02 -46.13
CA ASP A 602 -7.16 -33.44 -47.19
C ASP A 602 -8.67 -33.66 -46.93
N LYS A 603 -9.45 -32.60 -47.17
CA LYS A 603 -10.89 -32.54 -46.92
C LYS A 603 -11.66 -33.52 -47.81
N ALA A 604 -12.53 -34.31 -47.19
CA ALA A 604 -13.80 -34.71 -47.80
C ALA A 604 -14.89 -34.76 -46.72
N GLY A 605 -15.91 -33.91 -46.84
CA GLY A 605 -17.12 -33.93 -46.01
C GLY A 605 -17.57 -32.55 -45.53
N ASN A 606 -18.53 -31.97 -46.25
CA ASN A 606 -19.12 -30.65 -46.04
C ASN A 606 -19.83 -30.47 -44.68
N VAL A 607 -19.54 -29.36 -43.98
CA VAL A 607 -20.52 -28.50 -43.26
C VAL A 607 -19.98 -27.06 -43.30
N GLY A 608 -20.88 -26.08 -43.43
CA GLY A 608 -20.63 -24.69 -43.87
C GLY A 608 -19.80 -23.77 -42.97
N GLU A 609 -19.41 -22.68 -43.63
CA GLU A 609 -18.66 -21.46 -43.29
C GLU A 609 -18.48 -21.08 -41.81
N GLU A 610 -17.35 -21.51 -41.24
CA GLU A 610 -16.39 -20.59 -40.63
C GLU A 610 -15.02 -20.92 -41.24
N GLU A 611 -14.26 -19.90 -41.67
CA GLU A 611 -12.89 -20.11 -42.16
C GLU A 611 -12.14 -21.02 -41.17
N ASN A 612 -11.62 -22.15 -41.64
CA ASN A 612 -10.74 -23.00 -40.84
C ASN A 612 -9.45 -22.23 -40.50
N VAL A 613 -9.50 -21.33 -39.53
CA VAL A 613 -8.36 -20.53 -39.07
C VAL A 613 -7.56 -21.39 -38.11
N TYR A 614 -6.55 -22.08 -38.64
CA TYR A 614 -5.63 -22.87 -37.84
C TYR A 614 -4.58 -21.96 -37.18
N TYR A 615 -4.52 -22.01 -35.86
CA TYR A 615 -3.45 -21.37 -35.09
C TYR A 615 -2.46 -22.43 -34.59
N GLY A 616 -1.17 -22.22 -34.86
CA GLY A 616 -0.11 -22.99 -34.19
C GLY A 616 0.27 -22.37 -32.85
N LYS A 617 0.81 -23.19 -31.94
CA LYS A 617 1.41 -22.74 -30.68
C LYS A 617 2.92 -22.97 -30.72
N ILE A 618 3.70 -21.93 -30.40
CA ILE A 618 5.15 -22.03 -30.23
C ILE A 618 5.48 -21.51 -28.84
N LYS A 619 6.15 -22.35 -28.04
CA LYS A 619 6.73 -21.96 -26.76
C LYS A 619 8.04 -21.22 -27.03
N LEU A 620 8.13 -19.97 -26.60
CA LEU A 620 9.33 -19.16 -26.67
C LEU A 620 9.86 -18.91 -25.27
N ASP A 621 11.17 -18.78 -25.15
CA ASP A 621 11.81 -18.37 -23.90
C ASP A 621 11.36 -16.95 -23.51
N GLU A 622 11.16 -16.71 -22.21
CA GLU A 622 10.68 -15.44 -21.69
C GLU A 622 11.65 -14.29 -22.05
N ASP A 623 12.95 -14.57 -22.07
CA ASP A 623 13.97 -13.59 -22.42
C ASP A 623 13.90 -13.15 -23.88
N VAL A 624 13.60 -14.07 -24.81
CA VAL A 624 13.38 -13.74 -26.23
C VAL A 624 12.14 -12.87 -26.38
N VAL A 625 11.09 -13.16 -25.61
CA VAL A 625 9.83 -12.44 -25.68
C VAL A 625 9.91 -11.04 -25.08
N ARG A 626 10.78 -10.84 -24.09
CA ARG A 626 10.91 -9.56 -23.39
C ARG A 626 11.73 -8.53 -24.17
N HIS A 627 12.71 -8.98 -24.96
CA HIS A 627 13.66 -8.09 -25.63
C HIS A 627 13.44 -7.95 -27.15
N SER A 628 12.46 -8.65 -27.73
CA SER A 628 12.13 -8.52 -29.15
C SER A 628 10.77 -7.85 -29.35
N GLY A 629 10.68 -6.87 -30.24
CA GLY A 629 9.42 -6.29 -30.66
C GLY A 629 8.52 -7.33 -31.35
N ILE A 630 7.23 -7.01 -31.49
CA ILE A 630 6.26 -7.87 -32.21
C ILE A 630 6.74 -8.12 -33.67
N ASN A 631 7.42 -7.13 -34.26
CA ASN A 631 7.90 -7.16 -35.65
C ASN A 631 9.27 -7.84 -35.84
N ASP A 632 10.01 -8.11 -34.76
CA ASP A 632 11.38 -8.64 -34.84
C ASP A 632 11.43 -10.18 -34.91
N ARG A 633 10.28 -10.83 -34.75
CA ARG A 633 10.18 -12.29 -34.68
C ARG A 633 9.78 -12.85 -36.03
N ARG A 634 10.52 -13.82 -36.56
CA ARG A 634 10.21 -14.50 -37.82
C ARG A 634 10.25 -16.00 -37.65
N ILE A 635 9.18 -16.68 -38.06
CA ILE A 635 9.09 -18.14 -38.13
C ILE A 635 9.63 -18.57 -39.49
N VAL A 636 10.62 -19.47 -39.49
CA VAL A 636 11.23 -20.02 -40.70
C VAL A 636 10.95 -21.52 -40.75
N HIS A 637 10.51 -22.02 -41.91
CA HIS A 637 10.33 -23.46 -42.15
C HIS A 637 11.03 -23.84 -43.46
N ASN A 638 11.85 -24.91 -43.42
CA ASN A 638 12.68 -25.36 -44.54
C ASN A 638 13.47 -24.22 -45.23
N GLY A 639 14.07 -23.33 -44.43
CA GLY A 639 14.86 -22.21 -44.93
C GLY A 639 14.07 -21.02 -45.52
N ARG A 640 12.72 -21.04 -45.49
CA ARG A 640 11.89 -19.92 -45.96
C ARG A 640 11.12 -19.27 -44.79
N THR A 641 11.16 -17.93 -44.71
CA THR A 641 10.37 -17.15 -43.75
C THR A 641 8.88 -17.28 -44.09
N ILE A 642 8.07 -17.72 -43.13
CA ILE A 642 6.62 -17.75 -43.27
C ILE A 642 6.12 -16.33 -43.00
N PRO A 643 5.27 -15.74 -43.86
CA PRO A 643 4.57 -14.51 -43.54
C PRO A 643 3.47 -14.84 -42.53
N PHE A 644 3.52 -14.25 -41.33
CA PHE A 644 2.48 -14.42 -40.32
C PHE A 644 2.13 -13.13 -39.60
N ILE A 645 0.92 -13.10 -39.05
CA ILE A 645 0.48 -12.07 -38.10
C ILE A 645 0.55 -12.72 -36.72
N SER A 646 1.39 -12.17 -35.83
CA SER A 646 1.43 -12.60 -34.43
C SER A 646 0.42 -11.80 -33.61
N ARG A 647 -0.45 -12.50 -32.88
CA ARG A 647 -1.26 -11.90 -31.83
C ARG A 647 -0.68 -12.34 -30.48
N LYS A 648 -0.31 -11.36 -29.64
CA LYS A 648 0.02 -11.62 -28.24
C LYS A 648 -1.28 -11.95 -27.52
N VAL A 649 -1.48 -13.21 -27.15
CA VAL A 649 -2.61 -13.62 -26.32
C VAL A 649 -2.03 -14.05 -24.99
N MET A 650 -2.25 -13.27 -23.94
CA MET A 650 -2.01 -13.73 -22.58
C MET A 650 -3.12 -14.72 -22.24
N GLY A 651 -2.96 -15.97 -22.66
CA GLY A 651 -3.82 -17.06 -22.21
C GLY A 651 -3.37 -17.51 -20.83
N ALA A 652 -4.24 -17.38 -19.83
CA ALA A 652 -4.09 -18.16 -18.60
C ALA A 652 -4.15 -19.64 -18.99
N SER A 653 -3.00 -20.32 -18.94
CA SER A 653 -2.98 -21.78 -18.96
C SER A 653 -3.26 -22.23 -17.53
N ASP A 654 -4.52 -22.52 -17.21
CA ASP A 654 -4.99 -23.04 -15.91
C ASP A 654 -4.53 -24.48 -15.62
N LYS A 655 -3.38 -24.91 -16.16
CA LYS A 655 -2.73 -26.15 -15.76
C LYS A 655 -1.30 -25.83 -15.37
N GLY A 656 -1.09 -25.90 -14.05
CA GLY A 656 0.15 -25.92 -13.28
C GLY A 656 1.45 -25.63 -14.02
N GLY A 657 2.09 -24.53 -13.63
CA GLY A 657 3.53 -24.33 -13.80
C GLY A 657 3.94 -23.68 -15.13
N GLU A 658 4.17 -22.36 -15.04
CA GLU A 658 4.86 -21.44 -15.96
C GLU A 658 3.95 -20.39 -16.62
N LYS A 659 4.25 -19.11 -16.35
CA LYS A 659 3.71 -17.96 -17.09
C LYS A 659 4.31 -17.93 -18.50
N ASN A 660 3.85 -18.81 -19.37
CA ASN A 660 4.32 -18.88 -20.75
C ASN A 660 3.52 -17.92 -21.64
N GLN A 661 4.22 -17.04 -22.35
CA GLN A 661 3.58 -16.18 -23.36
C GLN A 661 3.31 -17.01 -24.62
N VAL A 662 2.03 -17.21 -24.94
CA VAL A 662 1.60 -17.99 -26.12
C VAL A 662 1.39 -17.05 -27.30
N PHE A 663 2.12 -17.30 -28.38
CA PHE A 663 1.93 -16.57 -29.64
C PHE A 663 1.02 -17.37 -30.56
N PHE A 664 -0.08 -16.73 -30.94
CA PHE A 664 -0.95 -17.20 -32.02
C PHE A 664 -0.43 -16.57 -33.30
N PHE A 665 -0.16 -17.40 -34.30
CA PHE A 665 0.27 -16.94 -35.62
C PHE A 665 -0.72 -17.40 -36.69
N ARG A 666 -1.14 -16.45 -37.54
CA ARG A 666 -1.94 -16.70 -38.75
C ARG A 666 -1.04 -16.59 -39.96
N LYS A 667 -1.01 -17.61 -40.83
CA LYS A 667 -0.31 -17.54 -42.13
C LYS A 667 -0.97 -16.45 -42.97
N LYS A 668 -0.21 -15.42 -43.36
CA LYS A 668 -0.69 -14.35 -44.23
C LYS A 668 -0.51 -14.80 -45.69
N GLY A 669 -1.62 -15.15 -46.34
CA GLY A 669 -1.67 -15.47 -47.77
C GLY A 669 -1.32 -16.93 -48.11
N SER A 670 -2.32 -17.69 -48.53
CA SER A 670 -2.18 -18.70 -49.60
C SER A 670 -3.03 -18.22 -50.78
N PRO A 671 -2.59 -18.49 -52.02
CA PRO A 671 -2.91 -17.67 -53.17
C PRO A 671 -4.28 -18.04 -53.74
N THR A 672 -5.21 -17.11 -53.66
CA THR A 672 -6.17 -16.89 -54.73
C THR A 672 -6.22 -15.40 -54.93
N CYS A 673 -5.52 -14.94 -55.97
CA CYS A 673 -5.82 -13.67 -56.60
C CYS A 673 -7.32 -13.60 -56.84
N ILE A 674 -7.94 -12.48 -56.50
CA ILE A 674 -8.74 -11.64 -57.40
C ILE A 674 -8.77 -10.25 -56.77
N LEU A 675 -8.21 -9.28 -57.51
CA LEU A 675 -8.50 -7.85 -57.37
C LEU A 675 -10.00 -7.62 -57.65
N THR A 676 -10.68 -6.76 -56.90
CA THR A 676 -11.28 -5.50 -57.40
C THR A 676 -12.28 -4.88 -56.41
N SER A 677 -12.26 -3.53 -56.46
CA SER A 677 -13.06 -2.47 -55.82
C SER A 677 -13.23 -2.48 -54.30
#